data_AF-F4Q613-F1
#
_entry.id   AF-F4Q613-F1
#
_cell.length_a   1.000
_cell.length_b   1.000
_cell.length_c   1.000
_cell.angle_alpha   90.00
_cell.angle_beta   90.00
_cell.angle_gamma   90.00
#
_symmetry.space_group_name_H-M   'P 1'
#
loop_
_entity.id
_entity.type
_entity.pdbx_description
1 polymer ?
#
loop_
_entity_poly.entity_id
_entity_poly.type
_entity_poly.pdbx_seq_one_letter_code
_entity_poly.pdbx_strand_id
1 'polypeptide(L)'
;MTSLLQLSNILLLHIISDVDNNGDIVCLLLTCKKLYSNSGLRRSIQFKGIEAITDDGYTSRQFIATATRFKLNSFKDILENSISNHQRMPSFLFDRLNYSKWIQQRITLDRVDKSSIKTVLANYAHTYAYQMLIDSLSSIPSIETLLINHQNDTNLSLDSISRLPNLQRLLVRAEYFKLGPHTTLKSLTLDIENSYNLIGLGLDKFVSLTELTFKSYFAIGIEPGLLPSSLTFLSLKLKDDLPPRNTFLSLTSLVTLIIDLDKGALEGDLGEQFIDLESLINLKTLTLTDNNDPEEEPMFIIKVSVPPCLSTLTHLSTSVQLEPRCTMPLLERLNVRQCLLIDEKISILSCQSIKKLVIHDCFNPMPSNFIIPSTVKRLEIYKYIEESILGRVVLPPSLTSLSLLGDYYEPVKIPDSIVKLKQTGQDESLVLLPQQLKKLVWEQDCHRTKMTNPSSYPPNIETLNFISIKGDFTIDNIPPSIKYLSMSVSRTKNATNGPQTFSISSRLSSTITSQQQPWLPHNTTHLTCGLWERYQSVGGSFKLDEVINHTNVRYLTIIISSTPFQFSIQRLDPNNNNVLVLETQTLQGGIITQQRKSINSTQQQQYHHHQYESIYLHFDVDLYDPFKLYWSFQGKKVVFPTTTKTTTKIRRRQSKCIGISNTDT
;
A
#
# COMPACT_ATOMS: atom_id res chain seq x y z
N MET A 1 -8.68 -28.20 -31.91
CA MET A 1 -8.99 -27.19 -30.86
C MET A 1 -10.34 -27.40 -30.16
N THR A 2 -11.06 -28.51 -30.40
CA THR A 2 -12.37 -28.80 -29.78
C THR A 2 -12.30 -29.44 -28.39
N SER A 3 -11.13 -29.94 -27.94
CA SER A 3 -10.95 -30.56 -26.62
C SER A 3 -10.68 -29.58 -25.47
N LEU A 4 -10.26 -28.34 -25.75
CA LEU A 4 -10.13 -27.29 -24.72
C LEU A 4 -11.51 -26.83 -24.17
N LEU A 5 -12.61 -27.29 -24.77
CA LEU A 5 -13.99 -26.92 -24.43
C LEU A 5 -14.65 -27.79 -23.35
N GLN A 6 -13.90 -28.69 -22.70
CA GLN A 6 -14.41 -29.55 -21.62
C GLN A 6 -13.84 -29.22 -20.23
N LEU A 7 -13.31 -28.01 -20.01
CA LEU A 7 -12.99 -27.60 -18.64
C LEU A 7 -14.30 -27.52 -17.82
N SER A 8 -14.31 -28.15 -16.65
CA SER A 8 -15.46 -28.08 -15.74
C SER A 8 -15.63 -26.64 -15.24
N ASN A 9 -16.87 -26.25 -14.90
CA ASN A 9 -17.12 -24.93 -14.33
C ASN A 9 -16.31 -24.71 -13.04
N ILE A 10 -16.05 -25.75 -12.26
CA ILE A 10 -15.22 -25.68 -11.04
C ILE A 10 -13.79 -25.30 -11.39
N LEU A 11 -13.18 -25.97 -12.38
CA LEU A 11 -11.81 -25.66 -12.78
C LEU A 11 -11.73 -24.26 -13.41
N LEU A 12 -12.74 -23.85 -14.18
CA LEU A 12 -12.82 -22.48 -14.69
C LEU A 12 -12.94 -21.46 -13.55
N LEU A 13 -13.71 -21.74 -12.49
CA LEU A 13 -13.75 -20.88 -11.31
C LEU A 13 -12.39 -20.80 -10.62
N HIS A 14 -11.67 -21.92 -10.48
CA HIS A 14 -10.32 -21.90 -9.91
C HIS A 14 -9.36 -21.06 -10.76
N ILE A 15 -9.36 -21.25 -12.09
CA ILE A 15 -8.53 -20.45 -12.98
C ILE A 15 -8.87 -18.96 -12.84
N ILE A 16 -10.15 -18.58 -12.80
CA ILE A 16 -10.57 -17.18 -12.66
C ILE A 16 -10.26 -16.64 -11.26
N SER A 17 -10.40 -17.46 -10.21
CA SER A 17 -10.09 -17.06 -8.85
C SER A 17 -8.60 -16.79 -8.67
N ASP A 18 -7.75 -17.47 -9.44
CA ASP A 18 -6.30 -17.31 -9.46
C ASP A 18 -5.83 -16.13 -10.34
N VAL A 19 -6.73 -15.46 -11.07
CA VAL A 19 -6.41 -14.21 -11.78
C VAL A 19 -6.46 -13.05 -10.79
N ASP A 20 -5.29 -12.51 -10.44
CA ASP A 20 -5.17 -11.39 -9.50
C ASP A 20 -5.43 -10.02 -10.12
N ASN A 21 -5.27 -9.88 -11.45
CA ASN A 21 -5.41 -8.61 -12.14
C ASN A 21 -6.81 -8.42 -12.74
N ASN A 22 -7.50 -7.36 -12.31
CA ASN A 22 -8.84 -7.04 -12.82
C ASN A 22 -8.89 -6.74 -14.33
N GLY A 23 -7.82 -6.19 -14.91
CA GLY A 23 -7.69 -6.00 -16.36
C GLY A 23 -7.66 -7.32 -17.10
N ASP A 24 -6.95 -8.30 -16.56
CA ASP A 24 -6.88 -9.65 -17.14
C ASP A 24 -8.22 -10.39 -16.99
N ILE A 25 -8.96 -10.19 -15.89
CA ILE A 25 -10.35 -10.68 -15.74
C ILE A 25 -11.25 -10.08 -16.83
N VAL A 26 -11.19 -8.76 -17.05
CA VAL A 26 -11.97 -8.10 -18.11
C VAL A 26 -11.58 -8.65 -19.49
N CYS A 27 -10.28 -8.78 -19.79
CA CYS A 27 -9.80 -9.37 -21.04
C CYS A 27 -10.28 -10.80 -21.24
N LEU A 28 -10.18 -11.64 -20.21
CA LEU A 28 -10.67 -13.02 -20.25
C LEU A 28 -12.16 -13.06 -20.58
N LEU A 29 -12.97 -12.22 -19.95
CA LEU A 29 -14.41 -12.17 -20.19
C LEU A 29 -14.77 -11.59 -21.57
N LEU A 30 -14.00 -10.64 -22.09
CA LEU A 30 -14.19 -10.09 -23.44
C LEU A 30 -13.83 -11.11 -24.53
N THR A 31 -12.80 -11.92 -24.31
CA THR A 31 -12.34 -12.94 -25.27
C THR A 31 -13.19 -14.22 -25.20
N CYS A 32 -13.61 -14.63 -24.00
CA CYS A 32 -14.36 -15.85 -23.77
C CYS A 32 -15.87 -15.61 -23.65
N LYS A 33 -16.55 -15.33 -24.77
CA LYS A 33 -18.02 -15.07 -24.79
C LYS A 33 -18.83 -16.16 -24.08
N LYS A 34 -18.48 -17.45 -24.25
CA LYS A 34 -19.17 -18.58 -23.59
C LYS A 34 -19.08 -18.49 -22.06
N LEU A 35 -17.94 -18.04 -21.54
CA LEU A 35 -17.70 -17.83 -20.11
C LEU A 35 -18.62 -16.72 -19.58
N TYR A 36 -18.64 -15.60 -20.29
CA TYR A 36 -19.44 -14.42 -19.93
C TYR A 36 -20.96 -14.67 -20.05
N SER A 37 -21.39 -15.51 -20.99
CA SER A 37 -22.81 -15.90 -21.14
C SER A 37 -23.28 -16.93 -20.10
N ASN A 38 -22.38 -17.58 -19.36
CA ASN A 38 -22.75 -18.53 -18.31
C ASN A 38 -23.12 -17.78 -17.02
N SER A 39 -24.43 -17.62 -16.77
CA SER A 39 -24.96 -16.84 -15.65
C SER A 39 -24.55 -17.37 -14.27
N GLY A 40 -24.41 -18.69 -14.10
CA GLY A 40 -24.00 -19.29 -12.84
C GLY A 40 -22.55 -18.98 -12.51
N LEU A 41 -21.67 -19.14 -13.49
CA LEU A 41 -20.25 -18.82 -13.34
C LEU A 41 -20.06 -17.32 -13.10
N ARG A 42 -20.71 -16.48 -13.92
CA ARG A 42 -20.62 -15.03 -13.88
C ARG A 42 -20.97 -14.43 -12.51
N ARG A 43 -21.95 -15.01 -11.80
CA ARG A 43 -22.32 -14.62 -10.43
C ARG A 43 -21.24 -14.90 -9.37
N SER A 44 -20.32 -15.81 -9.68
CA SER A 44 -19.22 -16.19 -8.78
C SER A 44 -17.94 -15.40 -9.08
N ILE A 45 -17.89 -14.65 -10.18
CA ILE A 45 -16.75 -13.82 -10.55
C ILE A 45 -16.85 -12.50 -9.79
N GLN A 46 -15.73 -12.08 -9.22
CA GLN A 46 -15.57 -10.83 -8.48
C GLN A 46 -14.28 -10.14 -8.95
N PHE A 47 -14.29 -8.81 -8.93
CA PHE A 47 -13.08 -8.02 -9.04
C PHE A 47 -12.31 -8.06 -7.72
N LYS A 48 -10.98 -8.16 -7.82
CA LYS A 48 -10.05 -8.23 -6.70
C LYS A 48 -9.79 -6.84 -6.13
N GLY A 49 -9.66 -6.74 -4.81
CA GLY A 49 -9.32 -5.49 -4.11
C GLY A 49 -10.41 -4.41 -4.13
N ILE A 50 -11.65 -4.76 -4.50
CA ILE A 50 -12.79 -3.83 -4.44
C ILE A 50 -13.58 -4.10 -3.16
N GLU A 51 -13.19 -3.42 -2.10
CA GLU A 51 -13.83 -3.55 -0.78
C GLU A 51 -14.54 -2.26 -0.42
N ALA A 52 -15.79 -2.34 0.04
CA ALA A 52 -16.54 -1.15 0.43
C ALA A 52 -16.04 -0.54 1.74
N ILE A 53 -15.39 -1.35 2.57
CA ILE A 53 -14.96 -1.05 3.93
C ILE A 53 -13.49 -1.45 4.05
N THR A 54 -12.66 -0.56 4.58
CA THR A 54 -11.24 -0.84 4.83
C THR A 54 -11.05 -1.56 6.15
N ASP A 55 -9.93 -2.25 6.32
CA ASP A 55 -9.54 -2.88 7.59
C ASP A 55 -9.50 -1.90 8.76
N ASP A 56 -9.21 -0.62 8.50
CA ASP A 56 -9.22 0.45 9.51
C ASP A 56 -10.62 0.95 9.92
N GLY A 57 -11.70 0.34 9.43
CA GLY A 57 -13.06 0.75 9.80
C GLY A 57 -13.57 2.00 9.08
N TYR A 58 -13.02 2.32 7.92
CA TYR A 58 -13.48 3.43 7.09
C TYR A 58 -14.15 2.94 5.81
N THR A 59 -14.94 3.81 5.18
CA THR A 59 -15.40 3.53 3.82
C THR A 59 -14.24 3.71 2.86
N SER A 60 -14.04 2.72 1.98
CA SER A 60 -12.98 2.77 0.99
C SER A 60 -13.23 3.89 -0.02
N ARG A 61 -12.30 4.86 -0.08
CA ARG A 61 -12.32 5.94 -1.09
C ARG A 61 -12.19 5.37 -2.51
N GLN A 62 -11.40 4.32 -2.68
CA GLN A 62 -11.25 3.58 -3.93
C GLN A 62 -12.58 2.95 -4.38
N PHE A 63 -13.32 2.34 -3.45
CA PHE A 63 -14.66 1.84 -3.74
C PHE A 63 -15.62 2.97 -4.14
N ILE A 64 -15.63 4.09 -3.41
CA ILE A 64 -16.48 5.25 -3.77
C ILE A 64 -16.20 5.70 -5.21
N ALA A 65 -14.93 5.83 -5.57
CA ALA A 65 -14.52 6.20 -6.92
C ALA A 65 -14.98 5.18 -7.96
N THR A 66 -14.75 3.88 -7.70
CA THR A 66 -15.22 2.78 -8.54
C THR A 66 -16.72 2.85 -8.76
N ALA A 67 -17.48 2.84 -7.66
CA ALA A 67 -18.93 2.86 -7.59
C ALA A 67 -19.57 4.02 -8.39
N THR A 68 -18.97 5.21 -8.34
CA THR A 68 -19.50 6.41 -8.98
C THR A 68 -19.02 6.60 -10.42
N ARG A 69 -17.84 6.06 -10.77
CA ARG A 69 -17.19 6.28 -12.07
C ARG A 69 -17.11 5.06 -12.96
N PHE A 70 -17.56 3.89 -12.52
CA PHE A 70 -17.54 2.66 -13.31
C PHE A 70 -18.29 2.85 -14.64
N LYS A 71 -17.59 2.76 -15.76
CA LYS A 71 -18.17 2.89 -17.11
C LYS A 71 -18.32 1.55 -17.84
N LEU A 72 -17.76 0.48 -17.30
CA LEU A 72 -17.80 -0.86 -17.87
C LEU A 72 -19.14 -1.55 -17.59
N ASN A 73 -20.25 -0.96 -18.03
CA ASN A 73 -21.62 -1.37 -17.69
C ASN A 73 -21.94 -2.84 -17.98
N SER A 74 -21.26 -3.47 -18.95
CA SER A 74 -21.40 -4.91 -19.21
C SER A 74 -20.96 -5.78 -18.02
N PHE A 75 -20.06 -5.27 -17.17
CA PHE A 75 -19.49 -5.97 -16.02
C PHE A 75 -20.08 -5.48 -14.69
N LYS A 76 -21.20 -4.77 -14.72
CA LYS A 76 -21.82 -4.16 -13.53
C LYS A 76 -22.17 -5.21 -12.48
N ASP A 77 -22.71 -6.35 -12.90
CA ASP A 77 -23.08 -7.43 -12.01
C ASP A 77 -21.87 -8.09 -11.33
N ILE A 78 -20.72 -8.18 -12.02
CA ILE A 78 -19.45 -8.65 -11.42
C ILE A 78 -18.98 -7.66 -10.34
N LEU A 79 -19.11 -6.35 -10.61
CA LEU A 79 -18.85 -5.33 -9.59
C LEU A 79 -19.80 -5.46 -8.40
N GLU A 80 -21.09 -5.72 -8.63
CA GLU A 80 -22.06 -6.01 -7.57
C GLU A 80 -21.67 -7.24 -6.74
N ASN A 81 -21.21 -8.31 -7.38
CA ASN A 81 -20.76 -9.52 -6.69
C ASN A 81 -19.55 -9.23 -5.80
N SER A 82 -18.67 -8.34 -6.22
CA SER A 82 -17.42 -7.98 -5.52
C SER A 82 -17.68 -7.33 -4.14
N ILE A 83 -18.83 -6.69 -3.97
CA ILE A 83 -19.23 -6.05 -2.71
C ILE A 83 -20.38 -6.77 -1.99
N SER A 84 -20.78 -7.94 -2.48
CA SER A 84 -21.96 -8.65 -1.98
C SER A 84 -21.83 -9.13 -0.54
N ASN A 85 -20.62 -9.23 0.01
CA ASN A 85 -20.33 -9.62 1.39
C ASN A 85 -20.19 -8.43 2.36
N HIS A 86 -20.30 -7.19 1.88
CA HIS A 86 -20.15 -5.99 2.69
C HIS A 86 -21.51 -5.35 2.96
N GLN A 87 -21.68 -4.82 4.17
CA GLN A 87 -22.80 -3.96 4.51
C GLN A 87 -22.33 -2.76 5.31
N ARG A 88 -22.85 -1.60 4.95
CA ARG A 88 -22.59 -0.34 5.62
C ARG A 88 -23.88 0.17 6.23
N MET A 89 -23.91 0.27 7.55
CA MET A 89 -25.02 0.92 8.21
C MET A 89 -24.94 2.45 8.01
N PRO A 90 -26.03 3.09 7.55
CA PRO A 90 -26.04 4.52 7.34
C PRO A 90 -25.74 5.25 8.65
N SER A 91 -24.83 6.21 8.59
CA SER A 91 -24.81 7.31 9.56
C SER A 91 -25.61 8.45 8.96
N PHE A 92 -26.43 9.14 9.76
CA PHE A 92 -27.24 10.29 9.35
C PHE A 92 -26.44 11.38 8.62
N LEU A 93 -25.12 11.44 8.84
CA LEU A 93 -24.23 12.41 8.19
C LEU A 93 -23.82 12.02 6.75
N PHE A 94 -24.04 10.77 6.35
CA PHE A 94 -23.53 10.21 5.09
C PHE A 94 -24.55 10.13 3.94
N ASP A 95 -25.77 10.63 4.13
CA ASP A 95 -26.76 10.84 3.05
C ASP A 95 -26.24 11.75 1.91
N ARG A 96 -25.08 12.38 2.09
CA ARG A 96 -24.41 13.21 1.08
C ARG A 96 -23.59 12.44 0.04
N LEU A 97 -23.28 11.15 0.25
CA LEU A 97 -22.59 10.39 -0.78
C LEU A 97 -23.59 10.03 -1.88
N ASN A 98 -23.47 10.71 -3.02
CA ASN A 98 -24.24 10.48 -4.25
C ASN A 98 -23.92 9.13 -4.91
N TYR A 99 -24.04 8.04 -4.17
CA TYR A 99 -24.03 6.70 -4.73
C TYR A 99 -25.24 6.53 -5.64
N SER A 100 -25.06 5.79 -6.72
CA SER A 100 -26.21 5.37 -7.52
C SER A 100 -27.10 4.42 -6.71
N LYS A 101 -28.42 4.44 -6.99
CA LYS A 101 -29.43 3.67 -6.24
C LYS A 101 -29.10 2.18 -6.09
N TRP A 102 -28.49 1.56 -7.10
CA TRP A 102 -28.15 0.13 -7.04
C TRP A 102 -27.04 -0.18 -6.03
N ILE A 103 -26.10 0.74 -5.80
CA ILE A 103 -25.07 0.61 -4.76
C ILE A 103 -25.69 0.78 -3.39
N GLN A 104 -26.53 1.80 -3.23
CA GLN A 104 -27.27 2.03 -1.99
C GLN A 104 -28.03 0.76 -1.59
N GLN A 105 -28.80 0.17 -2.50
CA GLN A 105 -29.53 -1.09 -2.27
C GLN A 105 -28.65 -2.28 -1.84
N ARG A 106 -27.37 -2.29 -2.18
CA ARG A 106 -26.44 -3.39 -1.83
C ARG A 106 -25.74 -3.18 -0.50
N ILE A 107 -25.41 -1.94 -0.18
CA ILE A 107 -24.66 -1.62 1.04
C ILE A 107 -25.57 -1.22 2.21
N THR A 108 -26.82 -0.83 1.98
CA THR A 108 -27.73 -0.39 3.06
C THR A 108 -28.37 -1.55 3.82
N LEU A 109 -29.10 -1.19 4.87
CA LEU A 109 -29.76 -2.13 5.79
C LEU A 109 -30.92 -2.90 5.15
N ASP A 110 -31.58 -2.29 4.16
CA ASP A 110 -32.83 -2.77 3.55
C ASP A 110 -32.65 -3.87 2.51
N ARG A 111 -31.46 -4.49 2.48
CA ARG A 111 -31.18 -5.59 1.57
C ARG A 111 -32.03 -6.81 1.92
N VAL A 112 -32.75 -7.34 0.93
CA VAL A 112 -33.64 -8.51 1.08
C VAL A 112 -32.86 -9.75 1.48
N ASP A 113 -31.75 -10.03 0.79
CA ASP A 113 -30.87 -11.16 1.10
C ASP A 113 -29.68 -10.69 1.94
N LYS A 114 -29.68 -11.03 3.22
CA LYS A 114 -28.61 -10.73 4.18
C LYS A 114 -27.63 -11.89 4.40
N SER A 115 -27.87 -13.05 3.79
CA SER A 115 -27.14 -14.30 4.10
C SER A 115 -25.66 -14.29 3.70
N SER A 116 -25.28 -13.44 2.75
CA SER A 116 -23.91 -13.32 2.25
C SER A 116 -23.08 -12.26 2.99
N ILE A 117 -23.68 -11.48 3.89
CA ILE A 117 -23.03 -10.36 4.56
C ILE A 117 -22.09 -10.89 5.63
N LYS A 118 -20.79 -10.64 5.45
CA LYS A 118 -19.71 -11.06 6.36
C LYS A 118 -19.09 -9.88 7.09
N THR A 119 -19.02 -8.71 6.45
CA THR A 119 -18.38 -7.52 7.02
C THR A 119 -19.38 -6.40 7.18
N VAL A 120 -19.48 -5.84 8.39
CA VAL A 120 -20.39 -4.74 8.70
C VAL A 120 -19.62 -3.55 9.28
N LEU A 121 -19.83 -2.36 8.69
CA LEU A 121 -19.38 -1.09 9.25
C LEU A 121 -20.56 -0.34 9.87
N ALA A 122 -20.43 -0.07 11.17
CA ALA A 122 -21.43 0.50 12.04
C ALA A 122 -20.90 1.85 12.55
N ASN A 123 -21.31 2.96 11.89
CA ASN A 123 -20.81 4.30 12.20
C ASN A 123 -21.93 5.14 12.87
N TYR A 124 -21.65 5.71 14.05
CA TYR A 124 -22.62 6.41 14.88
C TYR A 124 -22.16 7.81 15.24
N ALA A 125 -23.10 8.74 15.09
CA ALA A 125 -23.05 10.06 15.68
C ALA A 125 -24.08 10.24 16.82
N HIS A 126 -25.01 9.30 17.04
CA HIS A 126 -26.08 9.44 18.05
C HIS A 126 -26.50 8.11 18.68
N THR A 127 -26.82 8.14 19.98
CA THR A 127 -27.15 6.98 20.83
C THR A 127 -28.42 6.23 20.43
N TYR A 128 -29.49 6.92 20.01
CA TYR A 128 -30.75 6.25 19.64
C TYR A 128 -30.61 5.31 18.43
N ALA A 129 -29.67 5.61 17.53
CA ALA A 129 -29.41 4.76 16.37
C ALA A 129 -28.78 3.40 16.75
N TYR A 130 -28.23 3.29 17.96
CA TYR A 130 -27.55 2.07 18.42
C TYR A 130 -28.52 0.91 18.72
N GLN A 131 -29.67 1.16 19.34
CA GLN A 131 -30.60 0.06 19.63
C GLN A 131 -31.15 -0.55 18.33
N MET A 132 -31.55 0.31 17.38
CA MET A 132 -32.00 -0.11 16.05
C MET A 132 -30.92 -0.90 15.29
N LEU A 133 -29.65 -0.51 15.44
CA LEU A 133 -28.53 -1.25 14.90
C LEU A 133 -28.49 -2.67 15.45
N ILE A 134 -28.50 -2.82 16.78
CA ILE A 134 -28.29 -4.11 17.43
C ILE A 134 -29.39 -5.10 17.04
N ASP A 135 -30.63 -4.61 16.97
CA ASP A 135 -31.77 -5.39 16.50
C ASP A 135 -31.55 -5.83 15.05
N SER A 136 -30.95 -4.97 14.23
CA SER A 136 -30.65 -5.27 12.83
C SER A 136 -29.46 -6.21 12.64
N LEU A 137 -28.39 -6.08 13.42
CA LEU A 137 -27.23 -6.98 13.41
C LEU A 137 -27.66 -8.41 13.78
N SER A 138 -28.56 -8.53 14.75
CA SER A 138 -29.11 -9.82 15.19
C SER A 138 -29.85 -10.57 14.07
N SER A 139 -30.31 -9.84 13.03
CA SER A 139 -30.93 -10.44 11.84
C SER A 139 -29.92 -11.01 10.81
N ILE A 140 -28.61 -10.88 11.06
CA ILE A 140 -27.53 -11.24 10.13
C ILE A 140 -26.57 -12.21 10.83
N PRO A 141 -26.91 -13.51 10.91
CA PRO A 141 -26.08 -14.48 11.62
C PRO A 141 -24.72 -14.74 10.93
N SER A 142 -24.55 -14.34 9.67
CA SER A 142 -23.34 -14.56 8.86
C SER A 142 -22.22 -13.55 9.12
N ILE A 143 -22.41 -12.56 10.00
CA ILE A 143 -21.38 -11.55 10.29
C ILE A 143 -20.15 -12.22 10.89
N GLU A 144 -19.02 -12.04 10.22
CA GLU A 144 -17.69 -12.49 10.65
C GLU A 144 -16.83 -11.33 11.14
N THR A 145 -17.02 -10.12 10.58
CA THR A 145 -16.28 -8.91 10.92
C THR A 145 -17.24 -7.76 11.23
N LEU A 146 -17.10 -7.15 12.39
CA LEU A 146 -17.87 -5.97 12.82
C LEU A 146 -16.92 -4.83 13.17
N LEU A 147 -17.12 -3.68 12.54
CA LEU A 147 -16.35 -2.46 12.76
C LEU A 147 -17.29 -1.39 13.32
N ILE A 148 -17.04 -0.94 14.54
CA ILE A 148 -17.87 0.03 15.24
C ILE A 148 -17.08 1.32 15.38
N ASN A 149 -17.62 2.41 14.86
CA ASN A 149 -17.09 3.76 15.05
C ASN A 149 -18.16 4.59 15.76
N HIS A 150 -17.92 4.93 17.02
CA HIS A 150 -18.84 5.65 17.89
C HIS A 150 -18.10 6.83 18.51
N GLN A 151 -18.41 8.04 18.03
CA GLN A 151 -17.68 9.26 18.42
C GLN A 151 -18.37 10.04 19.55
N ASN A 152 -19.24 9.41 20.33
CA ASN A 152 -19.94 10.10 21.42
C ASN A 152 -19.45 9.62 22.78
N ASP A 153 -19.47 10.53 23.74
CA ASP A 153 -19.07 10.36 25.15
C ASP A 153 -19.94 9.36 25.95
N THR A 154 -20.94 8.74 25.31
CA THR A 154 -21.85 7.83 26.00
C THR A 154 -21.29 6.42 26.05
N ASN A 155 -21.33 5.79 27.22
CA ASN A 155 -20.96 4.40 27.43
C ASN A 155 -21.68 3.45 26.46
N LEU A 156 -20.92 2.87 25.53
CA LEU A 156 -21.40 1.93 24.53
C LEU A 156 -21.41 0.50 25.10
N SER A 157 -22.58 -0.07 25.39
CA SER A 157 -22.66 -1.47 25.82
C SER A 157 -22.69 -2.43 24.64
N LEU A 158 -21.63 -3.20 24.45
CA LEU A 158 -21.48 -4.22 23.40
C LEU A 158 -21.93 -5.62 23.88
N ASP A 159 -22.71 -5.71 24.95
CA ASP A 159 -23.20 -7.01 25.45
C ASP A 159 -24.06 -7.74 24.40
N SER A 160 -24.81 -7.00 23.59
CA SER A 160 -25.73 -7.58 22.60
C SER A 160 -25.05 -8.21 21.38
N ILE A 161 -23.82 -7.80 21.03
CA ILE A 161 -23.09 -8.41 19.89
C ILE A 161 -22.58 -9.82 20.20
N SER A 162 -22.55 -10.22 21.48
CA SER A 162 -22.29 -11.61 21.90
C SER A 162 -23.26 -12.63 21.30
N ARG A 163 -24.42 -12.17 20.80
CA ARG A 163 -25.41 -13.00 20.11
C ARG A 163 -25.03 -13.34 18.68
N LEU A 164 -23.99 -12.72 18.11
CA LEU A 164 -23.53 -12.96 16.75
C LEU A 164 -22.67 -14.23 16.71
N PRO A 165 -23.21 -15.39 16.27
CA PRO A 165 -22.54 -16.68 16.49
C PRO A 165 -21.23 -16.80 15.71
N ASN A 166 -21.11 -16.10 14.58
CA ASN A 166 -19.97 -16.21 13.68
C ASN A 166 -18.98 -15.03 13.79
N LEU A 167 -19.19 -14.10 14.71
CA LEU A 167 -18.34 -12.91 14.81
C LEU A 167 -16.92 -13.31 15.27
N GLN A 168 -15.96 -13.15 14.37
CA GLN A 168 -14.56 -13.52 14.58
C GLN A 168 -13.64 -12.30 14.73
N ARG A 169 -14.01 -11.15 14.14
CA ARG A 169 -13.20 -9.93 14.15
C ARG A 169 -14.02 -8.74 14.60
N LEU A 170 -13.52 -8.02 15.59
CA LEU A 170 -14.16 -6.83 16.14
C LEU A 170 -13.16 -5.68 16.19
N LEU A 171 -13.50 -4.56 15.56
CA LEU A 171 -12.81 -3.28 15.73
C LEU A 171 -13.76 -2.31 16.43
N VAL A 172 -13.34 -1.73 17.53
CA VAL A 172 -14.10 -0.73 18.27
C VAL A 172 -13.30 0.56 18.33
N ARG A 173 -13.84 1.62 17.73
CA ARG A 173 -13.45 3.00 18.01
C ARG A 173 -14.55 3.66 18.82
N ALA A 174 -14.28 3.92 20.09
CA ALA A 174 -15.21 4.57 21.00
C ALA A 174 -14.45 5.17 22.17
N GLU A 175 -14.99 6.24 22.77
CA GLU A 175 -14.43 6.82 23.99
C GLU A 175 -14.61 5.92 25.21
N TYR A 176 -15.81 5.33 25.35
CA TYR A 176 -16.15 4.42 26.43
C TYR A 176 -17.04 3.31 25.92
N PHE A 177 -16.69 2.07 26.24
CA PHE A 177 -17.54 0.93 25.96
C PHE A 177 -17.41 -0.15 27.03
N LYS A 178 -18.36 -1.08 27.04
CA LYS A 178 -18.32 -2.30 27.84
C LYS A 178 -18.41 -3.49 26.90
N LEU A 179 -17.45 -4.40 26.98
CA LEU A 179 -17.40 -5.58 26.14
C LEU A 179 -18.13 -6.75 26.83
N GLY A 180 -19.08 -7.35 26.12
CA GLY A 180 -19.71 -8.60 26.57
C GLY A 180 -18.85 -9.82 26.26
N PRO A 181 -19.07 -10.96 26.92
CA PRO A 181 -18.33 -12.18 26.66
C PRO A 181 -18.52 -12.64 25.20
N HIS A 182 -17.44 -13.01 24.53
CA HIS A 182 -17.49 -13.50 23.16
C HIS A 182 -16.59 -14.72 22.98
N THR A 183 -17.20 -15.90 22.81
CA THR A 183 -16.46 -17.16 22.73
C THR A 183 -15.88 -17.43 21.35
N THR A 184 -16.39 -16.81 20.29
CA THR A 184 -15.93 -17.03 18.90
C THR A 184 -14.99 -15.94 18.37
N LEU A 185 -14.74 -14.89 19.17
CA LEU A 185 -13.93 -13.75 18.74
C LEU A 185 -12.45 -14.16 18.71
N LYS A 186 -11.80 -13.98 17.55
CA LYS A 186 -10.39 -14.31 17.31
C LYS A 186 -9.50 -13.08 17.23
N SER A 187 -10.03 -11.95 16.78
CA SER A 187 -9.27 -10.70 16.62
C SER A 187 -10.05 -9.53 17.21
N LEU A 188 -9.39 -8.76 18.08
CA LEU A 188 -9.94 -7.57 18.72
C LEU A 188 -8.99 -6.39 18.53
N THR A 189 -9.49 -5.31 17.94
CA THR A 189 -8.76 -4.04 17.80
C THR A 189 -9.51 -2.93 18.53
N LEU A 190 -8.81 -2.25 19.44
CA LEU A 190 -9.37 -1.20 20.28
C LEU A 190 -8.68 0.13 19.98
N ASP A 191 -9.47 1.14 19.65
CA ASP A 191 -9.05 2.52 19.40
C ASP A 191 -9.84 3.44 20.33
N ILE A 192 -9.33 3.63 21.55
CA ILE A 192 -10.00 4.38 22.62
C ILE A 192 -9.25 5.68 22.86
N GLU A 193 -9.94 6.81 22.79
CA GLU A 193 -9.29 8.12 22.95
C GLU A 193 -8.92 8.42 24.41
N ASN A 194 -9.71 7.89 25.37
CA ASN A 194 -9.54 8.11 26.80
C ASN A 194 -8.84 6.93 27.49
N SER A 195 -8.10 7.20 28.56
CA SER A 195 -7.48 6.17 29.41
C SER A 195 -8.54 5.19 29.93
N TYR A 196 -8.28 3.88 29.78
CA TYR A 196 -9.22 2.84 30.15
C TYR A 196 -8.51 1.73 30.93
N ASN A 197 -9.08 1.37 32.08
CA ASN A 197 -8.57 0.28 32.90
C ASN A 197 -8.89 -1.08 32.25
N LEU A 198 -7.85 -1.84 31.89
CA LEU A 198 -8.01 -3.11 31.17
C LEU A 198 -8.84 -4.15 31.95
N ILE A 199 -8.87 -4.09 33.28
CA ILE A 199 -9.68 -4.98 34.12
C ILE A 199 -11.16 -4.89 33.73
N GLY A 200 -11.63 -3.67 33.39
CA GLY A 200 -13.01 -3.42 33.00
C GLY A 200 -13.43 -4.08 31.68
N LEU A 201 -12.47 -4.43 30.82
CA LEU A 201 -12.74 -5.09 29.54
C LEU A 201 -13.01 -6.59 29.66
N GLY A 202 -12.59 -7.23 30.77
CA GLY A 202 -12.77 -8.67 31.00
C GLY A 202 -12.16 -9.52 29.88
N LEU A 203 -10.96 -9.14 29.40
CA LEU A 203 -10.30 -9.77 28.27
C LEU A 203 -10.01 -11.26 28.50
N ASP A 204 -9.78 -11.67 29.75
CA ASP A 204 -9.59 -13.05 30.19
C ASP A 204 -10.72 -14.00 29.75
N LYS A 205 -11.91 -13.49 29.51
CA LYS A 205 -13.09 -14.27 29.08
C LYS A 205 -13.09 -14.63 27.60
N PHE A 206 -12.19 -14.04 26.79
CA PHE A 206 -12.14 -14.25 25.35
C PHE A 206 -11.19 -15.41 25.00
N VAL A 207 -11.59 -16.64 25.35
CA VAL A 207 -10.77 -17.86 25.23
C VAL A 207 -10.34 -18.22 23.80
N SER A 208 -11.01 -17.67 22.77
CA SER A 208 -10.65 -17.87 21.36
C SER A 208 -9.81 -16.73 20.78
N LEU A 209 -9.50 -15.70 21.56
CA LEU A 209 -8.81 -14.52 21.08
C LEU A 209 -7.35 -14.85 20.80
N THR A 210 -6.96 -14.74 19.54
CA THR A 210 -5.59 -15.00 19.08
C THR A 210 -4.84 -13.72 18.73
N GLU A 211 -5.54 -12.62 18.49
CA GLU A 211 -4.98 -11.32 18.11
C GLU A 211 -5.62 -10.19 18.93
N LEU A 212 -4.79 -9.37 19.58
CA LEU A 212 -5.23 -8.19 20.32
C LEU A 212 -4.36 -6.97 19.96
N THR A 213 -5.01 -5.89 19.54
CA THR A 213 -4.33 -4.64 19.14
C THR A 213 -4.92 -3.44 19.86
N PHE A 214 -4.07 -2.66 20.51
CA PHE A 214 -4.38 -1.34 21.05
C PHE A 214 -3.84 -0.26 20.09
N LYS A 215 -4.73 0.54 19.48
CA LYS A 215 -4.34 1.58 18.50
C LYS A 215 -3.93 2.90 19.16
N SER A 216 -4.35 3.14 20.39
CA SER A 216 -4.12 4.37 21.16
C SER A 216 -3.53 4.08 22.54
N TYR A 217 -2.93 5.11 23.14
CA TYR A 217 -2.22 5.08 24.42
C TYR A 217 -3.18 5.17 25.61
N PHE A 218 -4.07 4.20 25.74
CA PHE A 218 -5.11 4.24 26.76
C PHE A 218 -5.00 3.19 27.86
N ALA A 219 -4.29 2.10 27.60
CA ALA A 219 -4.31 0.94 28.48
C ALA A 219 -3.58 1.26 29.80
N ILE A 220 -4.33 1.25 30.91
CA ILE A 220 -3.82 1.35 32.27
C ILE A 220 -4.26 0.14 33.10
N GLY A 221 -3.56 -0.14 34.21
CA GLY A 221 -3.95 -1.22 35.11
C GLY A 221 -3.81 -2.60 34.47
N ILE A 222 -2.70 -2.82 33.77
CA ILE A 222 -2.40 -4.14 33.21
C ILE A 222 -1.97 -5.04 34.37
N GLU A 223 -2.79 -6.01 34.75
CA GLU A 223 -2.46 -6.97 35.82
C GLU A 223 -2.14 -8.37 35.28
N PRO A 224 -1.41 -9.19 36.05
CA PRO A 224 -1.13 -10.57 35.69
C PRO A 224 -2.40 -11.39 35.51
N GLY A 225 -2.49 -12.12 34.39
CA GLY A 225 -3.64 -12.98 34.09
C GLY A 225 -4.83 -12.30 33.40
N LEU A 226 -4.79 -10.98 33.16
CA LEU A 226 -5.86 -10.28 32.43
C LEU A 226 -5.89 -10.61 30.93
N LEU A 227 -4.74 -10.96 30.36
CA LEU A 227 -4.61 -11.24 28.93
C LEU A 227 -4.85 -12.73 28.63
N PRO A 228 -5.64 -13.08 27.59
CA PRO A 228 -5.89 -14.48 27.21
C PRO A 228 -4.62 -15.23 26.84
N SER A 229 -4.43 -16.43 27.41
CA SER A 229 -3.30 -17.32 27.08
C SER A 229 -3.33 -17.86 25.64
N SER A 230 -4.46 -17.72 24.95
CA SER A 230 -4.65 -18.07 23.53
C SER A 230 -4.00 -17.06 22.56
N LEU A 231 -3.56 -15.89 23.04
CA LEU A 231 -2.97 -14.86 22.20
C LEU A 231 -1.71 -15.36 21.49
N THR A 232 -1.67 -15.13 20.18
CA THR A 232 -0.51 -15.35 19.30
C THR A 232 0.08 -14.04 18.80
N PHE A 233 -0.72 -12.96 18.78
CA PHE A 233 -0.32 -11.61 18.44
C PHE A 233 -0.83 -10.62 19.50
N LEU A 234 0.05 -9.76 20.00
CA LEU A 234 -0.29 -8.70 20.94
C LEU A 234 0.44 -7.41 20.56
N SER A 235 -0.30 -6.32 20.41
CA SER A 235 0.25 -4.97 20.20
C SER A 235 -0.24 -4.03 21.29
N LEU A 236 0.64 -3.67 22.22
CA LEU A 236 0.39 -2.78 23.34
C LEU A 236 0.93 -1.37 23.05
N LYS A 237 0.15 -0.36 23.44
CA LYS A 237 0.61 1.03 23.54
C LYS A 237 0.52 1.45 25.00
N LEU A 238 1.66 1.67 25.63
CA LEU A 238 1.78 1.96 27.05
C LEU A 238 2.00 3.45 27.24
N LYS A 239 1.14 4.04 28.08
CA LYS A 239 1.31 5.40 28.59
C LYS A 239 1.81 5.28 30.02
N ASP A 240 1.01 5.62 31.00
CA ASP A 240 1.44 5.95 32.37
C ASP A 240 1.78 4.75 33.29
N ASP A 241 1.58 3.51 32.84
CA ASP A 241 1.70 2.31 33.67
C ASP A 241 2.43 1.19 32.93
N LEU A 242 3.45 0.64 33.57
CA LEU A 242 4.15 -0.52 33.05
C LEU A 242 3.52 -1.81 33.57
N PRO A 243 3.37 -2.83 32.70
CA PRO A 243 2.86 -4.11 33.14
C PRO A 243 3.77 -4.69 34.23
N PRO A 244 3.22 -5.20 35.36
CA PRO A 244 3.95 -5.95 36.35
C PRO A 244 4.78 -7.05 35.71
N ARG A 245 5.94 -7.37 36.32
CA ARG A 245 6.93 -8.30 35.76
C ARG A 245 6.34 -9.63 35.27
N ASN A 246 5.33 -10.15 35.97
CA ASN A 246 4.69 -11.43 35.68
C ASN A 246 3.51 -11.37 34.71
N THR A 247 3.21 -10.21 34.12
CA THR A 247 2.08 -9.99 33.21
C THR A 247 2.06 -10.95 32.03
N PHE A 248 3.23 -11.21 31.45
CA PHE A 248 3.35 -12.00 30.22
C PHE A 248 3.49 -13.51 30.46
N LEU A 249 3.63 -13.98 31.72
CA LEU A 249 3.94 -15.38 32.02
C LEU A 249 2.90 -16.37 31.47
N SER A 250 1.63 -15.98 31.41
CA SER A 250 0.53 -16.82 30.90
C SER A 250 0.45 -16.90 29.38
N LEU A 251 1.14 -16.02 28.66
CA LEU A 251 1.02 -15.88 27.20
C LEU A 251 1.96 -16.83 26.44
N THR A 252 1.99 -18.09 26.84
CA THR A 252 2.92 -19.09 26.29
C THR A 252 2.75 -19.33 24.79
N SER A 253 1.59 -18.99 24.22
CA SER A 253 1.29 -19.11 22.79
C SER A 253 1.72 -17.89 21.95
N LEU A 254 2.25 -16.84 22.60
CA LEU A 254 2.53 -15.57 21.94
C LEU A 254 3.69 -15.71 20.95
N VAL A 255 3.44 -15.34 19.69
CA VAL A 255 4.40 -15.41 18.58
C VAL A 255 4.94 -14.03 18.22
N THR A 256 4.09 -13.00 18.26
CA THR A 256 4.45 -11.61 17.97
C THR A 256 4.01 -10.69 19.09
N LEU A 257 4.95 -9.87 19.59
CA LEU A 257 4.71 -8.84 20.59
C LEU A 257 5.22 -7.49 20.07
N ILE A 258 4.37 -6.48 20.13
CA ILE A 258 4.70 -5.08 19.85
C ILE A 258 4.42 -4.27 21.12
N ILE A 259 5.41 -3.53 21.61
CA ILE A 259 5.28 -2.60 22.73
C ILE A 259 5.73 -1.23 22.23
N ASP A 260 4.81 -0.27 22.29
CA ASP A 260 5.02 1.13 21.94
C ASP A 260 4.90 1.97 23.21
N LEU A 261 5.95 2.71 23.57
CA LEU A 261 6.04 3.48 24.81
C LEU A 261 5.82 4.97 24.54
N ASP A 262 4.92 5.60 25.31
CA ASP A 262 4.75 7.05 25.27
C ASP A 262 5.75 7.78 26.17
N LYS A 263 6.17 8.97 25.74
CA LYS A 263 7.18 9.79 26.45
C LYS A 263 6.66 10.39 27.75
N GLY A 264 5.40 10.84 27.76
CA GLY A 264 4.84 11.65 28.85
C GLY A 264 4.48 10.88 30.12
N ALA A 265 4.74 9.58 30.14
CA ALA A 265 4.15 8.64 31.07
C ALA A 265 4.89 8.42 32.39
N LEU A 266 6.19 8.69 32.41
CA LEU A 266 7.08 8.16 33.45
C LEU A 266 7.79 9.29 34.22
N GLU A 267 7.09 10.40 34.42
CA GLU A 267 7.49 11.46 35.34
C GLU A 267 7.22 11.00 36.80
N GLY A 268 8.13 10.22 37.36
CA GLY A 268 8.09 9.79 38.76
C GLY A 268 9.35 9.04 39.17
N ASP A 269 9.66 9.01 40.47
CA ASP A 269 10.73 8.18 41.07
C ASP A 269 10.31 6.70 41.03
N LEU A 270 10.23 6.18 39.81
CA LEU A 270 9.86 4.81 39.52
C LEU A 270 11.17 4.05 39.57
N GLY A 271 11.36 3.32 40.68
CA GLY A 271 12.47 2.39 40.84
C GLY A 271 12.61 1.44 39.64
N GLU A 272 13.69 0.68 39.62
CA GLU A 272 14.12 -0.13 38.48
C GLU A 272 12.98 -0.91 37.80
N GLN A 273 12.57 -0.45 36.61
CA GLN A 273 11.45 -1.01 35.86
C GLN A 273 11.91 -2.18 34.99
N PHE A 274 11.14 -3.27 34.99
CA PHE A 274 11.54 -4.52 34.35
C PHE A 274 10.38 -5.27 33.69
N ILE A 275 10.54 -5.62 32.41
CA ILE A 275 9.62 -6.47 31.65
C ILE A 275 10.28 -7.83 31.40
N ASP A 276 9.67 -8.91 31.90
CA ASP A 276 10.18 -10.27 31.74
C ASP A 276 9.50 -11.00 30.59
N LEU A 277 10.22 -11.27 29.50
CA LEU A 277 9.72 -12.03 28.34
C LEU A 277 10.41 -13.39 28.18
N GLU A 278 11.29 -13.76 29.11
CA GLU A 278 12.14 -14.97 29.00
C GLU A 278 11.31 -16.27 28.95
N SER A 279 10.12 -16.27 29.56
CA SER A 279 9.19 -17.41 29.56
C SER A 279 8.43 -17.61 28.23
N LEU A 280 8.48 -16.64 27.30
CA LEU A 280 7.71 -16.68 26.06
C LEU A 280 8.43 -17.51 24.99
N ILE A 281 8.49 -18.82 25.20
CA ILE A 281 9.24 -19.78 24.34
C ILE A 281 8.80 -19.85 22.87
N ASN A 282 7.61 -19.32 22.54
CA ASN A 282 7.08 -19.25 21.18
C ASN A 282 7.26 -17.87 20.52
N LEU A 283 7.83 -16.89 21.24
CA LEU A 283 7.99 -15.53 20.75
C LEU A 283 9.04 -15.49 19.65
N LYS A 284 8.61 -15.18 18.43
CA LYS A 284 9.46 -15.10 17.23
C LYS A 284 9.76 -13.67 16.83
N THR A 285 8.86 -12.74 17.10
CA THR A 285 8.96 -11.34 16.71
C THR A 285 8.70 -10.42 17.90
N LEU A 286 9.65 -9.53 18.18
CA LEU A 286 9.52 -8.49 19.20
C LEU A 286 9.79 -7.13 18.57
N THR A 287 8.88 -6.18 18.81
CA THR A 287 9.04 -4.77 18.43
C THR A 287 8.94 -3.90 19.68
N LEU A 288 9.94 -3.06 19.90
CA LEU A 288 10.06 -2.11 20.99
C LEU A 288 10.26 -0.73 20.37
N THR A 289 9.27 0.14 20.49
CA THR A 289 9.30 1.53 19.99
C THR A 289 9.01 2.51 21.11
N ASP A 290 9.50 3.73 20.98
CA ASP A 290 9.09 4.86 21.80
C ASP A 290 8.91 6.11 20.93
N ASN A 291 8.18 7.09 21.46
CA ASN A 291 8.02 8.41 20.84
C ASN A 291 9.18 9.37 21.15
N ASN A 292 10.33 8.86 21.64
CA ASN A 292 11.43 9.73 22.04
C ASN A 292 12.23 10.23 20.83
N ASP A 293 12.57 11.51 20.90
CA ASP A 293 13.56 12.10 20.04
C ASP A 293 14.89 11.33 20.23
N PRO A 294 15.50 10.79 19.16
CA PRO A 294 16.75 10.05 19.27
C PRO A 294 17.92 10.88 19.81
N GLU A 295 17.84 12.22 19.83
CA GLU A 295 18.88 13.11 20.35
C GLU A 295 18.76 13.38 21.86
N GLU A 296 17.60 13.13 22.47
CA GLU A 296 17.41 13.35 23.91
C GLU A 296 17.84 12.12 24.73
N GLU A 297 18.57 12.35 25.82
CA GLU A 297 18.86 11.28 26.78
C GLU A 297 17.53 10.81 27.43
N PRO A 298 17.27 9.49 27.45
CA PRO A 298 16.03 8.97 28.03
C PRO A 298 16.02 9.24 29.53
N MET A 299 14.92 9.78 30.04
CA MET A 299 14.76 10.07 31.48
C MET A 299 14.79 8.82 32.36
N PHE A 300 14.47 7.65 31.79
CA PHE A 300 14.40 6.37 32.49
C PHE A 300 14.83 5.23 31.56
N ILE A 301 15.22 4.11 32.16
CA ILE A 301 15.61 2.90 31.44
C ILE A 301 14.76 1.73 31.93
N ILE A 302 14.01 1.13 31.01
CA ILE A 302 13.24 -0.09 31.23
C ILE A 302 14.12 -1.26 30.82
N LYS A 303 14.36 -2.18 31.75
CA LYS A 303 15.08 -3.42 31.47
C LYS A 303 14.14 -4.46 30.89
N VAL A 304 14.57 -5.15 29.85
CA VAL A 304 13.77 -6.19 29.19
C VAL A 304 14.60 -7.46 29.02
N SER A 305 14.10 -8.59 29.54
CA SER A 305 14.62 -9.91 29.19
C SER A 305 13.92 -10.43 27.93
N VAL A 306 14.65 -11.13 27.06
CA VAL A 306 14.09 -11.74 25.84
C VAL A 306 14.43 -13.23 25.76
N PRO A 307 13.54 -14.06 25.18
CA PRO A 307 13.76 -15.49 25.08
C PRO A 307 14.75 -15.83 23.94
N PRO A 308 15.49 -16.95 24.03
CA PRO A 308 16.49 -17.34 23.03
C PRO A 308 15.90 -17.77 21.67
N CYS A 309 14.58 -17.99 21.60
CA CYS A 309 13.86 -18.37 20.39
C CYS A 309 13.60 -17.20 19.42
N LEU A 310 13.94 -15.97 19.81
CA LEU A 310 13.62 -14.76 19.04
C LEU A 310 14.32 -14.76 17.68
N SER A 311 13.55 -14.59 16.61
CA SER A 311 14.03 -14.61 15.22
C SER A 311 14.05 -13.22 14.57
N THR A 312 13.19 -12.31 15.03
CA THR A 312 13.11 -10.93 14.57
C THR A 312 13.01 -9.98 15.75
N LEU A 313 13.92 -9.00 15.80
CA LEU A 313 13.92 -7.92 16.79
C LEU A 313 13.88 -6.57 16.07
N THR A 314 12.93 -5.73 16.45
CA THR A 314 12.90 -4.31 16.11
C THR A 314 13.05 -3.51 17.40
N HIS A 315 14.25 -3.00 17.68
CA HIS A 315 14.53 -2.22 18.89
C HIS A 315 14.84 -0.78 18.50
N LEU A 316 13.79 0.04 18.48
CA LEU A 316 13.86 1.46 18.14
C LEU A 316 13.63 2.35 19.36
N SER A 317 13.46 1.77 20.55
CA SER A 317 13.31 2.52 21.79
C SER A 317 14.66 2.79 22.44
N THR A 318 14.90 4.06 22.79
CA THR A 318 16.06 4.52 23.58
C THR A 318 15.84 4.33 25.08
N SER A 319 14.59 4.32 25.53
CA SER A 319 14.18 4.05 26.91
C SER A 319 14.22 2.58 27.31
N VAL A 320 14.49 1.66 26.37
CA VAL A 320 14.54 0.22 26.65
C VAL A 320 15.97 -0.30 26.53
N GLN A 321 16.42 -1.02 27.56
CA GLN A 321 17.68 -1.74 27.56
C GLN A 321 17.43 -3.25 27.66
N LEU A 322 18.02 -4.02 26.73
CA LEU A 322 18.00 -5.46 26.82
C LEU A 322 18.98 -5.93 27.89
N GLU A 323 18.56 -6.92 28.68
CA GLU A 323 19.42 -7.53 29.69
C GLU A 323 20.68 -8.16 29.04
N PRO A 324 21.91 -7.87 29.51
CA PRO A 324 23.14 -8.35 28.88
C PRO A 324 23.27 -9.87 28.80
N ARG A 325 22.56 -10.61 29.66
CA ARG A 325 22.54 -12.08 29.67
C ARG A 325 21.71 -12.68 28.54
N CYS A 326 20.89 -11.88 27.86
CA CYS A 326 20.02 -12.37 26.80
C CYS A 326 20.85 -12.78 25.58
N THR A 327 20.83 -14.07 25.28
CA THR A 327 21.40 -14.61 24.05
C THR A 327 20.29 -14.77 23.02
N MET A 328 20.54 -14.33 21.78
CA MET A 328 19.57 -14.44 20.69
C MET A 328 20.18 -15.23 19.53
N PRO A 329 20.50 -16.52 19.73
CA PRO A 329 21.23 -17.33 18.75
C PRO A 329 20.46 -17.53 17.44
N LEU A 330 19.12 -17.45 17.47
CA LEU A 330 18.24 -17.62 16.32
C LEU A 330 17.86 -16.31 15.61
N LEU A 331 18.43 -15.17 16.02
CA LEU A 331 18.06 -13.86 15.48
C LEU A 331 18.49 -13.74 14.02
N GLU A 332 17.51 -13.73 13.10
CA GLU A 332 17.75 -13.61 11.67
C GLU A 332 17.59 -12.17 11.17
N ARG A 333 16.78 -11.35 11.84
CA ARG A 333 16.51 -9.96 11.48
C ARG A 333 16.63 -9.04 12.69
N LEU A 334 17.47 -8.03 12.56
CA LEU A 334 17.64 -6.96 13.55
C LEU A 334 17.36 -5.62 12.88
N ASN A 335 16.37 -4.88 13.38
CA ASN A 335 16.20 -3.44 13.09
C ASN A 335 16.50 -2.68 14.38
N VAL A 336 17.43 -1.74 14.37
CA VAL A 336 17.96 -1.12 15.58
C VAL A 336 18.36 0.33 15.33
N ARG A 337 18.26 1.20 16.34
CA ARG A 337 18.84 2.56 16.28
C ARG A 337 20.37 2.51 16.39
N GLN A 338 21.08 3.42 15.73
CA GLN A 338 22.54 3.46 15.78
C GLN A 338 23.09 3.63 17.21
N CYS A 339 22.52 4.52 18.01
CA CYS A 339 23.00 4.80 19.37
C CYS A 339 23.05 3.53 20.24
N LEU A 340 22.07 2.64 20.11
CA LEU A 340 22.01 1.37 20.85
C LEU A 340 23.16 0.41 20.49
N LEU A 341 23.71 0.52 19.28
CA LEU A 341 24.87 -0.26 18.83
C LEU A 341 26.18 0.34 19.31
N ILE A 342 26.30 1.67 19.29
CA ILE A 342 27.49 2.40 19.72
C ILE A 342 27.66 2.29 21.24
N ASP A 343 26.57 2.43 22.00
CA ASP A 343 26.55 2.33 23.46
C ASP A 343 26.69 0.88 23.97
N GLU A 344 26.87 -0.08 23.07
CA GLU A 344 26.92 -1.53 23.36
C GLU A 344 25.68 -2.07 24.11
N LYS A 345 24.56 -1.33 24.08
CA LYS A 345 23.25 -1.77 24.63
C LYS A 345 22.70 -2.99 23.89
N ILE A 346 23.09 -3.15 22.62
CA ILE A 346 22.94 -4.40 21.86
C ILE A 346 24.30 -4.83 21.31
N SER A 347 24.75 -6.02 21.71
CA SER A 347 25.91 -6.66 21.09
C SER A 347 25.48 -7.48 19.85
N ILE A 348 25.84 -7.02 18.66
CA ILE A 348 25.57 -7.78 17.41
C ILE A 348 26.39 -9.08 17.38
N LEU A 349 27.55 -9.13 18.05
CA LEU A 349 28.45 -10.29 18.04
C LEU A 349 27.83 -11.55 18.70
N SER A 350 26.86 -11.38 19.61
CA SER A 350 26.11 -12.49 20.19
C SER A 350 25.07 -13.09 19.24
N CYS A 351 24.75 -12.38 18.15
CA CYS A 351 23.69 -12.70 17.22
C CYS A 351 24.27 -13.30 15.92
N GLN A 352 24.79 -14.52 16.00
CA GLN A 352 25.53 -15.16 14.90
C GLN A 352 24.67 -15.53 13.67
N SER A 353 23.34 -15.45 13.77
CA SER A 353 22.40 -15.87 12.71
C SER A 353 21.84 -14.72 11.86
N ILE A 354 22.27 -13.47 12.11
CA ILE A 354 21.64 -12.29 11.46
C ILE A 354 21.87 -12.35 9.94
N LYS A 355 20.77 -12.37 9.19
CA LYS A 355 20.74 -12.30 7.72
C LYS A 355 20.36 -10.90 7.22
N LYS A 356 19.54 -10.17 7.98
CA LYS A 356 19.10 -8.80 7.67
C LYS A 356 19.40 -7.87 8.85
N LEU A 357 20.18 -6.82 8.60
CA LEU A 357 20.47 -5.75 9.54
C LEU A 357 19.92 -4.43 9.00
N VAL A 358 19.14 -3.73 9.81
CA VAL A 358 18.64 -2.38 9.52
C VAL A 358 19.06 -1.45 10.65
N ILE A 359 19.78 -0.39 10.30
CA ILE A 359 20.28 0.60 11.26
C ILE A 359 19.57 1.92 10.99
N HIS A 360 18.76 2.35 11.95
CA HIS A 360 18.01 3.60 11.92
C HIS A 360 18.81 4.73 12.56
N ASP A 361 18.39 5.96 12.26
CA ASP A 361 18.77 7.15 13.04
C ASP A 361 20.29 7.29 13.19
N CYS A 362 21.03 7.17 12.09
CA CYS A 362 22.49 7.26 12.11
C CYS A 362 22.93 8.73 12.11
N PHE A 363 23.16 9.26 13.30
CA PHE A 363 23.63 10.63 13.57
C PHE A 363 25.12 10.72 13.91
N ASN A 364 25.83 9.60 14.07
CA ASN A 364 27.24 9.58 14.45
C ASN A 364 28.06 8.67 13.51
N PRO A 365 29.37 8.91 13.34
CA PRO A 365 30.23 7.95 12.68
C PRO A 365 30.26 6.61 13.42
N MET A 366 30.18 5.48 12.71
CA MET A 366 30.34 4.17 13.35
C MET A 366 31.79 4.02 13.85
N PRO A 367 32.00 3.49 15.07
CA PRO A 367 33.33 3.33 15.61
C PRO A 367 34.09 2.26 14.80
N SER A 368 35.42 2.37 14.73
CA SER A 368 36.23 1.49 13.87
C SER A 368 36.24 0.01 14.29
N ASN A 369 35.85 -0.28 15.53
CA ASN A 369 35.67 -1.64 16.04
C ASN A 369 34.28 -2.22 15.72
N PHE A 370 33.38 -1.46 15.08
CA PHE A 370 32.07 -1.95 14.66
C PHE A 370 32.22 -2.95 13.51
N ILE A 371 31.95 -4.22 13.79
CA ILE A 371 32.05 -5.31 12.81
C ILE A 371 30.64 -5.76 12.43
N ILE A 372 30.30 -5.64 11.15
CA ILE A 372 29.07 -6.22 10.60
C ILE A 372 29.28 -7.73 10.45
N PRO A 373 28.40 -8.59 11.01
CA PRO A 373 28.56 -10.03 10.91
C PRO A 373 28.62 -10.50 9.45
N SER A 374 29.51 -11.45 9.16
CA SER A 374 29.66 -12.05 7.83
C SER A 374 28.45 -12.88 7.39
N THR A 375 27.46 -13.07 8.24
CA THR A 375 26.18 -13.72 7.91
C THR A 375 25.17 -12.75 7.29
N VAL A 376 25.39 -11.44 7.42
CA VAL A 376 24.48 -10.40 6.89
C VAL A 376 24.48 -10.46 5.36
N LYS A 377 23.30 -10.70 4.79
CA LYS A 377 23.04 -10.72 3.34
C LYS A 377 22.34 -9.45 2.86
N ARG A 378 21.63 -8.75 3.75
CA ARG A 378 20.92 -7.51 3.49
C ARG A 378 21.22 -6.49 4.58
N LEU A 379 21.74 -5.33 4.17
CA LEU A 379 22.06 -4.21 5.05
C LEU A 379 21.26 -2.99 4.60
N GLU A 380 20.58 -2.33 5.53
CA GLU A 380 19.90 -1.06 5.30
C GLU A 380 20.33 -0.06 6.37
N ILE A 381 20.67 1.15 5.97
CA ILE A 381 21.14 2.21 6.88
C ILE A 381 20.43 3.51 6.54
N TYR A 382 19.94 4.20 7.56
CA TYR A 382 19.29 5.51 7.47
C TYR A 382 20.20 6.57 8.10
N LYS A 383 20.83 7.39 7.26
CA LYS A 383 21.86 8.38 7.60
C LYS A 383 21.30 9.80 7.55
N TYR A 384 21.55 10.58 8.60
CA TYR A 384 21.04 11.96 8.71
C TYR A 384 22.12 13.03 8.87
N ILE A 385 23.40 12.66 8.79
CA ILE A 385 24.54 13.59 8.88
C ILE A 385 25.35 13.62 7.59
N GLU A 386 26.11 14.69 7.37
CA GLU A 386 26.93 14.86 6.17
C GLU A 386 28.15 13.93 6.19
N GLU A 387 28.78 13.77 7.35
CA GLU A 387 30.00 12.97 7.52
C GLU A 387 29.76 11.49 7.17
N SER A 388 30.80 10.84 6.66
CA SER A 388 30.73 9.41 6.34
C SER A 388 30.58 8.57 7.61
N ILE A 389 29.50 7.80 7.70
CA ILE A 389 29.23 6.90 8.83
C ILE A 389 29.90 5.53 8.67
N LEU A 390 30.22 5.12 7.44
CA LEU A 390 30.83 3.83 7.10
C LEU A 390 32.30 3.93 6.68
N GLY A 391 32.92 5.11 6.73
CA GLY A 391 34.27 5.32 6.18
C GLY A 391 35.36 4.37 6.72
N ARG A 392 35.14 3.77 7.90
CA ARG A 392 36.03 2.78 8.52
C ARG A 392 35.42 1.37 8.63
N VAL A 393 34.17 1.18 8.23
CA VAL A 393 33.45 -0.09 8.36
C VAL A 393 33.64 -0.90 7.09
N VAL A 394 34.11 -2.14 7.25
CA VAL A 394 34.25 -3.09 6.13
C VAL A 394 32.93 -3.82 5.90
N LEU A 395 32.36 -3.67 4.71
CA LEU A 395 31.16 -4.42 4.32
C LEU A 395 31.51 -5.91 4.08
N PRO A 396 30.70 -6.86 4.58
CA PRO A 396 30.99 -8.27 4.43
C PRO A 396 30.81 -8.74 2.97
N PRO A 397 31.63 -9.69 2.48
CA PRO A 397 31.54 -10.20 1.11
C PRO A 397 30.29 -11.06 0.84
N SER A 398 29.56 -11.45 1.88
CA SER A 398 28.26 -12.13 1.79
C SER A 398 27.11 -11.21 1.39
N LEU A 399 27.34 -9.88 1.39
CA LEU A 399 26.29 -8.90 1.22
C LEU A 399 25.76 -8.92 -0.22
N THR A 400 24.45 -9.15 -0.38
CA THR A 400 23.78 -9.22 -1.69
C THR A 400 22.84 -8.04 -1.93
N SER A 401 22.44 -7.35 -0.86
CA SER A 401 21.54 -6.20 -0.91
C SER A 401 22.05 -5.12 0.04
N LEU A 402 22.26 -3.92 -0.49
CA LEU A 402 22.69 -2.74 0.27
C LEU A 402 21.71 -1.59 0.01
N SER A 403 21.18 -1.00 1.09
CA SER A 403 20.40 0.24 1.05
C SER A 403 21.06 1.29 1.95
N LEU A 404 21.49 2.40 1.38
CA LEU A 404 22.00 3.56 2.10
C LEU A 404 21.04 4.73 1.83
N LEU A 405 20.24 5.06 2.83
CA LEU A 405 19.13 6.00 2.75
C LEU A 405 19.40 7.21 3.62
N GLY A 406 18.70 8.29 3.32
CA GLY A 406 18.71 9.51 4.12
C GLY A 406 19.19 10.71 3.32
N ASP A 407 19.47 11.80 4.03
CA ASP A 407 19.60 13.13 3.43
C ASP A 407 20.93 13.31 2.70
N TYR A 408 21.97 12.61 3.14
CA TYR A 408 23.33 12.78 2.62
C TYR A 408 23.87 11.51 1.96
N TYR A 409 24.75 11.72 0.96
CA TYR A 409 25.51 10.66 0.32
C TYR A 409 26.42 9.94 1.33
N GLU A 410 26.57 8.62 1.16
CA GLU A 410 27.52 7.80 1.91
C GLU A 410 28.52 7.15 0.94
N PRO A 411 29.80 7.58 0.94
CA PRO A 411 30.83 6.97 0.11
C PRO A 411 31.19 5.59 0.67
N VAL A 412 30.90 4.52 -0.08
CA VAL A 412 31.26 3.16 0.34
C VAL A 412 31.86 2.37 -0.82
N LYS A 413 32.84 1.52 -0.51
CA LYS A 413 33.33 0.51 -1.45
C LYS A 413 32.31 -0.62 -1.53
N ILE A 414 31.55 -0.65 -2.61
CA ILE A 414 30.49 -1.64 -2.83
C ILE A 414 31.11 -3.01 -3.18
N PRO A 415 30.78 -4.09 -2.46
CA PRO A 415 31.25 -5.43 -2.80
C PRO A 415 30.70 -5.93 -4.16
N ASP A 416 31.48 -6.73 -4.88
CA ASP A 416 31.06 -7.31 -6.17
C ASP A 416 29.87 -8.28 -6.08
N SER A 417 29.59 -8.78 -4.87
CA SER A 417 28.46 -9.67 -4.55
C SER A 417 27.09 -8.98 -4.55
N ILE A 418 27.05 -7.65 -4.65
CA ILE A 418 25.81 -6.87 -4.57
C ILE A 418 24.96 -7.06 -5.83
N VAL A 419 23.76 -7.58 -5.62
CA VAL A 419 22.74 -7.80 -6.67
C VAL A 419 21.67 -6.70 -6.62
N LYS A 420 21.46 -6.08 -5.46
CA LYS A 420 20.49 -4.99 -5.24
C LYS A 420 21.17 -3.83 -4.52
N LEU A 421 21.16 -2.66 -5.15
CA LEU A 421 21.70 -1.43 -4.59
C LEU A 421 20.61 -0.37 -4.49
N LYS A 422 20.47 0.25 -3.33
CA LYS A 422 19.69 1.46 -3.11
C LYS A 422 20.59 2.50 -2.46
N GLN A 423 20.77 3.66 -3.07
CA GLN A 423 21.69 4.68 -2.57
C GLN A 423 21.20 6.09 -2.94
N THR A 424 21.43 7.06 -2.06
CA THR A 424 21.37 8.49 -2.40
C THR A 424 22.55 8.82 -3.33
N GLY A 425 22.37 9.57 -4.41
CA GLY A 425 23.43 9.91 -5.37
C GLY A 425 24.24 11.16 -5.01
N GLN A 426 25.47 11.25 -5.53
CA GLN A 426 26.31 12.47 -5.51
C GLN A 426 26.71 12.90 -6.93
N ASP A 427 26.93 14.20 -7.16
CA ASP A 427 27.21 14.79 -8.48
C ASP A 427 28.51 14.34 -9.16
N GLU A 428 29.54 13.91 -8.41
CA GLU A 428 30.92 13.86 -8.95
C GLU A 428 31.64 12.51 -8.82
N SER A 429 31.07 11.50 -8.15
CA SER A 429 31.72 10.19 -8.04
C SER A 429 31.17 9.19 -9.05
N LEU A 430 32.02 8.79 -9.99
CA LEU A 430 31.81 7.61 -10.84
C LEU A 430 31.89 6.36 -9.94
N VAL A 431 30.79 6.05 -9.24
CA VAL A 431 30.67 4.77 -8.54
C VAL A 431 30.68 3.68 -9.59
N LEU A 432 31.74 2.87 -9.60
CA LEU A 432 31.78 1.65 -10.40
C LEU A 432 30.69 0.71 -9.88
N LEU A 433 29.62 0.55 -10.65
CA LEU A 433 28.52 -0.34 -10.30
C LEU A 433 28.96 -1.81 -10.44
N PRO A 434 28.63 -2.70 -9.48
CA PRO A 434 28.93 -4.12 -9.58
C PRO A 434 28.35 -4.76 -10.84
N GLN A 435 29.13 -5.63 -11.49
CA GLN A 435 28.71 -6.30 -12.75
C GLN A 435 27.50 -7.23 -12.58
N GLN A 436 27.27 -7.74 -11.36
CA GLN A 436 26.16 -8.65 -11.04
C GLN A 436 24.86 -7.92 -10.65
N LEU A 437 24.86 -6.59 -10.67
CA LEU A 437 23.73 -5.78 -10.22
C LEU A 437 22.49 -6.00 -11.11
N LYS A 438 21.37 -6.39 -10.48
CA LYS A 438 20.07 -6.58 -11.15
C LYS A 438 19.07 -5.48 -10.85
N LYS A 439 19.21 -4.81 -9.70
CA LYS A 439 18.31 -3.72 -9.27
C LYS A 439 19.11 -2.54 -8.74
N LEU A 440 18.88 -1.38 -9.32
CA LEU A 440 19.40 -0.10 -8.86
C LEU A 440 18.23 0.81 -8.49
N VAL A 441 18.25 1.34 -7.27
CA VAL A 441 17.35 2.39 -6.82
C VAL A 441 18.22 3.59 -6.45
N TRP A 442 18.01 4.70 -7.13
CA TRP A 442 18.79 5.91 -6.93
C TRP A 442 17.89 6.99 -6.37
N GLU A 443 18.28 7.53 -5.22
CA GLU A 443 17.56 8.62 -4.56
C GLU A 443 18.39 9.90 -4.65
N GLN A 444 17.73 11.06 -4.66
CA GLN A 444 18.43 12.34 -4.68
C GLN A 444 18.34 12.99 -3.31
N ASP A 445 19.47 13.52 -2.86
CA ASP A 445 19.59 14.42 -1.71
C ASP A 445 18.66 15.63 -1.90
N CYS A 446 17.87 15.94 -0.87
CA CYS A 446 16.88 17.01 -0.94
C CYS A 446 17.50 18.41 -1.12
N HIS A 447 18.79 18.57 -0.80
CA HIS A 447 19.53 19.82 -0.88
C HIS A 447 20.16 20.08 -2.25
N ARG A 448 20.18 19.09 -3.16
CA ARG A 448 20.90 19.17 -4.45
C ARG A 448 19.95 19.25 -5.64
N THR A 449 20.38 19.98 -6.67
CA THR A 449 19.55 20.29 -7.86
C THR A 449 20.00 19.58 -9.13
N LYS A 450 21.24 19.13 -9.19
CA LYS A 450 21.81 18.41 -10.34
C LYS A 450 22.10 16.97 -9.94
N MET A 451 22.01 16.08 -10.92
CA MET A 451 22.42 14.70 -10.79
C MET A 451 23.09 14.30 -12.10
N THR A 452 24.25 13.66 -12.00
CA THR A 452 24.89 12.99 -13.14
C THR A 452 24.46 11.53 -13.15
N ASN A 453 24.09 11.02 -14.33
CA ASN A 453 23.79 9.59 -14.47
C ASN A 453 25.09 8.78 -14.43
N PRO A 454 25.01 7.50 -14.04
CA PRO A 454 26.10 6.56 -14.29
C PRO A 454 26.48 6.56 -15.77
N SER A 455 27.78 6.58 -16.07
CA SER A 455 28.28 6.58 -17.44
C SER A 455 27.94 5.30 -18.20
N SER A 456 27.81 4.18 -17.49
CA SER A 456 27.38 2.88 -18.03
C SER A 456 26.66 2.06 -16.97
N TYR A 457 25.62 1.35 -17.37
CA TYR A 457 24.91 0.40 -16.51
C TYR A 457 25.44 -1.02 -16.69
N PRO A 458 25.43 -1.86 -15.64
CA PRO A 458 25.73 -3.29 -15.76
C PRO A 458 24.78 -3.99 -16.75
N PRO A 459 25.25 -4.98 -17.53
CA PRO A 459 24.47 -5.59 -18.61
C PRO A 459 23.27 -6.42 -18.13
N ASN A 460 23.25 -6.83 -16.85
CA ASN A 460 22.22 -7.69 -16.26
C ASN A 460 21.15 -6.92 -15.49
N ILE A 461 21.12 -5.58 -15.59
CA ILE A 461 20.19 -4.78 -14.81
C ILE A 461 18.75 -4.95 -15.33
N GLU A 462 17.84 -5.34 -14.45
CA GLU A 462 16.43 -5.59 -14.78
C GLU A 462 15.52 -4.48 -14.22
N THR A 463 15.95 -3.80 -13.16
CA THR A 463 15.19 -2.74 -12.49
C THR A 463 16.02 -1.48 -12.31
N LEU A 464 15.52 -0.36 -12.86
CA LEU A 464 16.02 0.98 -12.63
C LEU A 464 14.93 1.81 -11.95
N ASN A 465 15.20 2.35 -10.77
CA ASN A 465 14.27 3.22 -10.08
C ASN A 465 14.90 4.58 -9.75
N PHE A 466 14.38 5.59 -10.43
CA PHE A 466 14.76 7.00 -10.37
C PHE A 466 13.60 7.89 -9.88
N ILE A 467 12.61 7.30 -9.19
CA ILE A 467 11.39 8.02 -8.84
C ILE A 467 11.64 9.14 -7.83
N SER A 468 12.62 8.96 -6.95
CA SER A 468 12.97 9.92 -5.89
C SER A 468 13.88 11.05 -6.37
N ILE A 469 14.35 11.01 -7.63
CA ILE A 469 15.17 12.08 -8.20
C ILE A 469 14.27 13.23 -8.62
N LYS A 470 14.53 14.42 -8.09
CA LYS A 470 13.85 15.68 -8.39
C LYS A 470 14.68 16.48 -9.40
N GLY A 471 14.09 17.56 -9.94
CA GLY A 471 14.79 18.47 -10.86
C GLY A 471 14.87 17.99 -12.31
N ASP A 472 15.67 18.67 -13.13
CA ASP A 472 15.86 18.39 -14.56
C ASP A 472 17.00 17.37 -14.74
N PHE A 473 16.66 16.10 -14.97
CA PHE A 473 17.58 15.08 -15.45
C PHE A 473 17.03 14.42 -16.72
N THR A 474 17.95 13.94 -17.55
CA THR A 474 17.68 13.13 -18.73
C THR A 474 18.24 11.74 -18.48
N ILE A 475 17.53 10.69 -18.87
CA ILE A 475 18.00 9.31 -18.82
C ILE A 475 18.54 8.97 -20.20
N ASP A 476 19.82 8.62 -20.23
CA ASP A 476 20.52 8.17 -21.43
C ASP A 476 20.82 6.68 -21.33
N ASN A 477 20.87 6.01 -22.48
CA ASN A 477 21.33 4.62 -22.61
C ASN A 477 20.63 3.62 -21.69
N ILE A 478 19.30 3.52 -21.76
CA ILE A 478 18.53 2.51 -21.00
C ILE A 478 18.92 1.11 -21.48
N PRO A 479 19.43 0.22 -20.61
CA PRO A 479 19.89 -1.10 -21.02
C PRO A 479 18.76 -1.98 -21.58
N PRO A 480 19.03 -2.82 -22.60
CA PRO A 480 18.01 -3.65 -23.22
C PRO A 480 17.40 -4.70 -22.28
N SER A 481 18.07 -5.02 -21.17
CA SER A 481 17.64 -5.96 -20.12
C SER A 481 16.56 -5.40 -19.18
N ILE A 482 16.28 -4.09 -19.23
CA ILE A 482 15.33 -3.45 -18.30
C ILE A 482 13.91 -3.98 -18.50
N LYS A 483 13.32 -4.43 -17.39
CA LYS A 483 11.92 -4.87 -17.29
C LYS A 483 11.06 -3.86 -16.52
N TYR A 484 11.64 -3.26 -15.48
CA TYR A 484 10.99 -2.33 -14.56
C TYR A 484 11.74 -0.99 -14.57
N LEU A 485 11.09 0.06 -15.08
CA LEU A 485 11.61 1.42 -15.04
C LEU A 485 10.72 2.28 -14.15
N SER A 486 11.31 2.99 -13.19
CA SER A 486 10.62 4.02 -12.42
C SER A 486 11.35 5.34 -12.58
N MET A 487 10.66 6.44 -12.82
CA MET A 487 11.24 7.77 -12.98
C MET A 487 10.28 8.86 -12.54
N SER A 488 10.80 9.97 -12.03
CA SER A 488 10.00 11.18 -11.91
C SER A 488 9.81 11.83 -13.29
N VAL A 489 8.62 12.34 -13.59
CA VAL A 489 8.35 13.05 -14.84
C VAL A 489 8.11 14.52 -14.54
N SER A 490 8.74 15.41 -15.31
CA SER A 490 8.60 16.86 -15.12
C SER A 490 7.53 17.47 -16.01
N ARG A 491 7.07 18.66 -15.60
CA ARG A 491 6.19 19.52 -16.38
C ARG A 491 6.90 19.98 -17.65
N THR A 492 6.18 19.99 -18.77
CA THR A 492 6.66 20.63 -20.00
C THR A 492 6.64 22.16 -19.83
N LYS A 493 7.77 22.83 -20.12
CA LYS A 493 7.98 24.27 -19.84
C LYS A 493 7.08 25.22 -20.66
N ASN A 494 6.33 24.72 -21.64
CA ASN A 494 5.77 25.54 -22.71
C ASN A 494 4.35 26.11 -22.47
N ALA A 495 3.69 25.80 -21.36
CA ALA A 495 2.32 26.27 -21.09
C ALA A 495 2.28 27.25 -19.91
N THR A 496 2.30 28.56 -20.18
CA THR A 496 2.15 29.60 -19.15
C THR A 496 0.73 29.66 -18.57
N ASN A 497 -0.29 29.29 -19.35
CA ASN A 497 -1.72 29.46 -18.98
C ASN A 497 -2.57 28.17 -19.09
N GLY A 498 -1.95 27.00 -19.27
CA GLY A 498 -2.66 25.72 -19.46
C GLY A 498 -2.49 24.75 -18.29
N PRO A 499 -3.33 23.70 -18.21
CA PRO A 499 -3.12 22.60 -17.27
C PRO A 499 -1.73 21.99 -17.47
N GLN A 500 -1.10 21.61 -16.37
CA GLN A 500 0.27 21.10 -16.40
C GLN A 500 0.32 19.79 -17.17
N THR A 501 1.19 19.71 -18.17
CA THR A 501 1.35 18.50 -18.97
C THR A 501 2.64 17.78 -18.58
N PHE A 502 2.50 16.51 -18.19
CA PHE A 502 3.56 15.58 -17.87
C PHE A 502 3.76 14.62 -19.04
N SER A 503 5.02 14.37 -19.38
CA SER A 503 5.39 13.59 -20.57
C SER A 503 6.64 12.77 -20.29
N ILE A 504 6.64 11.48 -20.61
CA ILE A 504 7.81 10.63 -20.41
C ILE A 504 8.98 11.08 -21.28
N SER A 505 8.71 11.71 -22.43
CA SER A 505 9.74 12.28 -23.30
C SER A 505 10.56 13.38 -22.62
N SER A 506 10.02 14.04 -21.60
CA SER A 506 10.76 15.07 -20.82
C SER A 506 11.98 14.53 -20.07
N ARG A 507 12.07 13.20 -19.92
CA ARG A 507 13.15 12.50 -19.22
C ARG A 507 14.01 11.65 -20.13
N LEU A 508 13.73 11.60 -21.42
CA LEU A 508 14.51 10.84 -22.38
C LEU A 508 15.33 11.82 -23.21
N SER A 509 16.54 11.45 -23.60
CA SER A 509 17.31 12.32 -24.50
C SER A 509 16.65 12.50 -25.86
N SER A 510 17.00 13.60 -26.51
CA SER A 510 16.65 13.88 -27.91
C SER A 510 17.10 12.74 -28.84
N THR A 511 18.21 12.07 -28.54
CA THR A 511 18.69 10.91 -29.29
C THR A 511 17.68 9.75 -29.26
N ILE A 512 17.07 9.47 -28.10
CA ILE A 512 16.06 8.40 -27.97
C ILE A 512 14.76 8.82 -28.67
N THR A 513 14.32 10.06 -28.48
CA THR A 513 13.02 10.52 -28.97
C THR A 513 12.99 10.79 -30.47
N SER A 514 14.15 11.01 -31.11
CA SER A 514 14.26 11.23 -32.56
C SER A 514 14.42 9.95 -33.39
N GLN A 515 14.75 8.81 -32.77
CA GLN A 515 14.92 7.55 -33.47
C GLN A 515 13.58 6.90 -33.84
N GLN A 516 13.58 6.13 -34.96
CA GLN A 516 12.40 5.39 -35.39
C GLN A 516 12.04 4.18 -34.50
N GLN A 517 12.87 3.88 -33.50
CA GLN A 517 12.73 2.74 -32.61
C GLN A 517 11.83 3.07 -31.39
N PRO A 518 11.31 2.05 -30.69
CA PRO A 518 10.62 2.27 -29.41
C PRO A 518 11.49 3.07 -28.43
N TRP A 519 10.88 4.02 -27.73
CA TRP A 519 11.59 4.91 -26.79
C TRP A 519 12.15 4.17 -25.58
N LEU A 520 11.54 3.04 -25.22
CA LEU A 520 12.00 2.15 -24.15
C LEU A 520 12.37 0.79 -24.75
N PRO A 521 13.32 0.06 -24.14
CA PRO A 521 13.63 -1.31 -24.54
C PRO A 521 12.39 -2.20 -24.63
N HIS A 522 12.40 -3.14 -25.57
CA HIS A 522 11.26 -4.03 -25.80
C HIS A 522 10.87 -4.88 -24.58
N ASN A 523 11.83 -5.14 -23.69
CA ASN A 523 11.63 -5.88 -22.43
C ASN A 523 10.97 -5.05 -21.33
N THR A 524 10.91 -3.71 -21.47
CA THR A 524 10.33 -2.82 -20.47
C THR A 524 8.81 -2.97 -20.47
N THR A 525 8.30 -3.78 -19.56
CA THR A 525 6.88 -4.08 -19.43
C THR A 525 6.21 -3.27 -18.33
N HIS A 526 6.98 -2.78 -17.36
CA HIS A 526 6.49 -2.00 -16.22
C HIS A 526 7.14 -0.62 -16.20
N LEU A 527 6.31 0.41 -16.14
CA LEU A 527 6.73 1.79 -16.04
C LEU A 527 6.06 2.45 -14.84
N THR A 528 6.83 3.07 -13.94
CA THR A 528 6.32 3.89 -12.85
C THR A 528 6.73 5.34 -13.05
N CYS A 529 5.76 6.24 -13.18
CA CYS A 529 5.98 7.67 -13.34
C CYS A 529 5.58 8.39 -12.05
N GLY A 530 6.53 9.00 -11.35
CA GLY A 530 6.25 9.92 -10.25
C GLY A 530 5.96 11.32 -10.80
N LEU A 531 4.74 11.82 -10.59
CA LEU A 531 4.39 13.20 -10.96
C LEU A 531 4.68 14.09 -9.78
N TRP A 532 5.89 14.65 -9.77
CA TRP A 532 6.32 15.52 -8.69
C TRP A 532 5.97 16.96 -9.01
N GLU A 533 5.17 17.56 -8.14
CA GLU A 533 4.93 18.99 -8.16
C GLU A 533 5.37 19.59 -6.83
N ARG A 534 6.17 20.67 -6.89
CA ARG A 534 6.60 21.40 -5.68
C ARG A 534 5.46 22.18 -5.03
N TYR A 535 4.34 22.36 -5.73
CA TYR A 535 3.21 23.15 -5.30
C TYR A 535 1.92 22.36 -5.52
N GLN A 536 0.96 22.51 -4.62
CA GLN A 536 -0.35 21.82 -4.63
C GLN A 536 -1.24 22.32 -5.77
N SER A 537 -0.79 22.27 -7.03
CA SER A 537 -1.68 22.69 -8.12
C SER A 537 -2.83 21.70 -8.27
N VAL A 538 -3.99 22.27 -8.57
CA VAL A 538 -5.32 21.63 -8.55
C VAL A 538 -5.53 20.74 -9.80
N GLY A 539 -4.49 20.04 -10.24
CA GLY A 539 -4.57 19.05 -11.32
C GLY A 539 -3.61 19.25 -12.48
N GLY A 540 -3.52 18.20 -13.29
CA GLY A 540 -2.61 18.11 -14.43
C GLY A 540 -3.07 17.07 -15.44
N SER A 541 -2.24 16.87 -16.46
CA SER A 541 -2.48 15.97 -17.58
C SER A 541 -1.23 15.16 -17.86
N PHE A 542 -1.34 13.85 -17.97
CA PHE A 542 -0.27 12.96 -18.38
C PHE A 542 -0.47 12.52 -19.85
N LYS A 543 0.57 12.65 -20.68
CA LYS A 543 0.54 12.21 -22.10
C LYS A 543 0.59 10.69 -22.21
N LEU A 544 -0.58 10.07 -22.19
CA LEU A 544 -0.74 8.62 -22.24
C LEU A 544 -0.43 8.04 -23.63
N ASP A 545 -0.61 8.83 -24.70
CA ASP A 545 -0.28 8.44 -26.07
C ASP A 545 1.20 8.05 -26.23
N GLU A 546 2.09 8.66 -25.46
CA GLU A 546 3.51 8.34 -25.49
C GLU A 546 3.80 6.93 -25.01
N VAL A 547 3.15 6.52 -23.91
CA VAL A 547 3.28 5.16 -23.37
C VAL A 547 2.66 4.15 -24.33
N ILE A 548 1.47 4.44 -24.86
CA ILE A 548 0.74 3.53 -25.74
C ILE A 548 1.50 3.30 -27.06
N ASN A 549 1.94 4.38 -27.71
CA ASN A 549 2.44 4.34 -29.08
C ASN A 549 3.95 4.11 -29.19
N HIS A 550 4.75 4.52 -28.20
CA HIS A 550 6.21 4.50 -28.29
C HIS A 550 6.89 3.49 -27.37
N THR A 551 6.13 2.66 -26.67
CA THR A 551 6.68 1.67 -25.72
C THR A 551 5.96 0.33 -25.81
N ASN A 552 6.53 -0.71 -25.17
CA ASN A 552 5.88 -2.00 -24.95
C ASN A 552 5.31 -2.16 -23.53
N VAL A 553 5.18 -1.06 -22.79
CA VAL A 553 4.67 -1.06 -21.42
C VAL A 553 3.27 -1.67 -21.40
N ARG A 554 3.08 -2.62 -20.47
CA ARG A 554 1.79 -3.28 -20.17
C ARG A 554 1.22 -2.80 -18.84
N TYR A 555 2.09 -2.47 -17.89
CA TYR A 555 1.71 -2.00 -16.57
C TYR A 555 2.30 -0.61 -16.33
N LEU A 556 1.44 0.40 -16.27
CA LEU A 556 1.81 1.77 -16.03
C LEU A 556 1.35 2.16 -14.62
N THR A 557 2.26 2.53 -13.73
CA THR A 557 1.92 3.14 -12.45
C THR A 557 2.19 4.63 -12.51
N ILE A 558 1.20 5.47 -12.19
CA ILE A 558 1.38 6.92 -12.08
C ILE A 558 1.22 7.28 -10.61
N ILE A 559 2.23 7.87 -9.98
CA ILE A 559 2.15 8.33 -8.59
C ILE A 559 1.82 9.82 -8.60
N ILE A 560 0.65 10.16 -8.05
CA ILE A 560 0.15 11.53 -7.95
C ILE A 560 -0.07 11.83 -6.47
N SER A 561 0.65 12.81 -5.92
CA SER A 561 0.54 13.19 -4.49
C SER A 561 0.60 11.99 -3.54
N SER A 562 1.57 11.10 -3.76
CA SER A 562 1.77 9.84 -3.02
C SER A 562 0.74 8.72 -3.25
N THR A 563 -0.32 8.95 -4.04
CA THR A 563 -1.29 7.92 -4.40
C THR A 563 -0.87 7.23 -5.70
N PRO A 564 -0.59 5.91 -5.70
CA PRO A 564 -0.28 5.18 -6.92
C PRO A 564 -1.55 4.79 -7.67
N PHE A 565 -1.62 5.13 -8.96
CA PHE A 565 -2.65 4.69 -9.90
C PHE A 565 -2.05 3.66 -10.84
N GLN A 566 -2.57 2.42 -10.82
CA GLN A 566 -1.97 1.31 -11.55
C GLN A 566 -2.84 0.96 -12.75
N PHE A 567 -2.36 1.21 -13.95
CA PHE A 567 -3.05 0.95 -15.20
C PHE A 567 -2.51 -0.32 -15.88
N SER A 568 -3.42 -1.17 -16.35
CA SER A 568 -3.14 -2.21 -17.34
C SER A 568 -3.43 -1.66 -18.74
N ILE A 569 -2.48 -1.85 -19.66
CA ILE A 569 -2.53 -1.40 -21.06
C ILE A 569 -2.44 -2.64 -21.96
N GLN A 570 -3.55 -2.96 -22.62
CA GLN A 570 -3.67 -4.10 -23.52
C GLN A 570 -3.94 -3.62 -24.94
N ARG A 571 -2.97 -3.83 -25.83
CA ARG A 571 -3.07 -3.50 -27.26
C ARG A 571 -3.88 -4.60 -27.95
N LEU A 572 -5.07 -4.28 -28.44
CA LEU A 572 -6.03 -5.25 -28.98
C LEU A 572 -5.81 -5.54 -30.48
N ASP A 573 -4.97 -4.73 -31.14
CA ASP A 573 -4.54 -4.94 -32.52
C ASP A 573 -3.08 -4.51 -32.75
N PRO A 574 -2.40 -5.03 -33.79
CA PRO A 574 -0.98 -4.75 -34.03
C PRO A 574 -0.63 -3.29 -34.33
N ASN A 575 -1.62 -2.48 -34.72
CA ASN A 575 -1.43 -1.06 -35.04
C ASN A 575 -1.78 -0.15 -33.86
N ASN A 576 -2.09 -0.71 -32.69
CA ASN A 576 -2.58 0.02 -31.52
C ASN A 576 -3.82 0.88 -31.83
N ASN A 577 -4.63 0.52 -32.83
CA ASN A 577 -5.83 1.31 -33.12
C ASN A 577 -6.85 1.20 -31.98
N ASN A 578 -6.89 0.07 -31.27
CA ASN A 578 -7.75 -0.20 -30.13
C ASN A 578 -6.89 -0.67 -28.96
N VAL A 579 -6.97 0.06 -27.86
CA VAL A 579 -6.17 -0.22 -26.66
C VAL A 579 -7.10 -0.20 -25.46
N LEU A 580 -7.18 -1.31 -24.74
CA LEU A 580 -7.86 -1.34 -23.45
C LEU A 580 -6.91 -0.76 -22.39
N VAL A 581 -7.33 0.34 -21.77
CA VAL A 581 -6.63 0.93 -20.63
C VAL A 581 -7.53 0.85 -19.41
N LEU A 582 -7.09 0.19 -18.35
CA LEU A 582 -7.86 -0.01 -17.14
C LEU A 582 -7.02 0.29 -15.89
N GLU A 583 -7.43 1.25 -15.09
CA GLU A 583 -6.92 1.44 -13.73
C GLU A 583 -7.41 0.27 -12.86
N THR A 584 -6.47 -0.51 -12.35
CA THR A 584 -6.69 -1.85 -11.80
C THR A 584 -7.38 -1.84 -10.43
N GLN A 585 -7.24 -0.74 -9.69
CA GLN A 585 -7.82 -0.58 -8.36
C GLN A 585 -9.25 -0.04 -8.42
N THR A 586 -9.53 0.93 -9.27
CA THR A 586 -10.83 1.60 -9.37
C THR A 586 -11.66 1.17 -10.57
N LEU A 587 -11.09 0.33 -11.44
CA LEU A 587 -11.69 -0.13 -12.70
C LEU A 587 -12.09 1.04 -13.63
N GLN A 588 -11.51 2.22 -13.42
CA GLN A 588 -11.68 3.35 -14.31
C GLN A 588 -10.90 3.10 -15.59
N GLY A 589 -11.57 3.16 -16.73
CA GLY A 589 -10.95 2.67 -17.95
C GLY A 589 -11.93 2.50 -19.09
N GLY A 590 -11.40 1.96 -20.18
CA GLY A 590 -12.16 1.59 -21.34
C GLY A 590 -11.26 1.23 -22.52
N ILE A 591 -11.92 0.89 -23.63
CA ILE A 591 -11.25 0.71 -24.91
C ILE A 591 -11.10 2.09 -25.55
N ILE A 592 -9.86 2.49 -25.80
CA ILE A 592 -9.50 3.70 -26.51
C ILE A 592 -9.31 3.33 -27.98
N THR A 593 -10.16 3.87 -28.85
CA THR A 593 -9.97 3.78 -30.30
C THR A 593 -9.22 5.02 -30.80
N GLN A 594 -7.97 4.85 -31.20
CA GLN A 594 -7.11 5.96 -31.65
C GLN A 594 -7.48 6.40 -33.07
N GLN A 595 -7.64 7.70 -33.27
CA GLN A 595 -7.88 8.28 -34.59
C GLN A 595 -6.57 8.67 -35.26
N ARG A 596 -6.38 8.22 -36.50
CA ARG A 596 -5.25 8.66 -37.32
C ARG A 596 -5.51 10.08 -37.80
N LYS A 597 -4.53 10.97 -37.65
CA LYS A 597 -4.61 12.31 -38.22
C LYS A 597 -4.68 12.18 -39.75
N SER A 598 -5.65 12.86 -40.37
CA SER A 598 -5.70 12.98 -41.83
C SER A 598 -4.51 13.84 -42.27
N ILE A 599 -3.42 13.22 -42.66
CA ILE A 599 -2.25 13.92 -43.18
C ILE A 599 -2.58 14.36 -44.61
N ASN A 600 -2.66 15.67 -44.86
CA ASN A 600 -2.66 16.21 -46.21
C ASN A 600 -1.38 15.74 -46.91
N SER A 601 -1.52 15.14 -48.10
CA SER A 601 -0.48 14.38 -48.81
C SER A 601 0.82 15.15 -49.11
N THR A 602 0.89 16.46 -48.90
CA THR A 602 2.04 17.31 -49.24
C THR A 602 3.17 17.37 -48.21
N GLN A 603 3.05 16.76 -47.02
CA GLN A 603 4.11 16.73 -45.99
C GLN A 603 4.57 15.32 -45.57
N GLN A 604 4.38 14.31 -46.42
CA GLN A 604 4.46 12.90 -46.04
C GLN A 604 5.83 12.35 -45.60
N GLN A 605 6.96 13.06 -45.80
CA GLN A 605 8.28 12.43 -45.62
C GLN A 605 8.96 12.65 -44.26
N GLN A 606 8.47 13.51 -43.37
CA GLN A 606 9.21 13.83 -42.13
C GLN A 606 8.58 13.41 -40.79
N TYR A 607 7.34 12.89 -40.72
CA TYR A 607 6.69 12.65 -39.42
C TYR A 607 5.87 11.36 -39.32
N HIS A 608 6.52 10.19 -39.42
CA HIS A 608 5.86 8.92 -39.07
C HIS A 608 5.47 8.82 -37.58
N HIS A 609 6.13 9.58 -36.70
CA HIS A 609 5.91 9.50 -35.25
C HIS A 609 4.62 10.16 -34.72
N HIS A 610 3.91 10.95 -35.54
CA HIS A 610 2.74 11.73 -35.09
C HIS A 610 1.43 11.26 -35.71
N GLN A 611 1.32 9.96 -36.03
CA GLN A 611 0.18 9.43 -36.77
C GLN A 611 -1.16 9.54 -36.01
N TYR A 612 -1.13 9.55 -34.67
CA TYR A 612 -2.34 9.58 -33.84
C TYR A 612 -2.57 10.93 -33.15
N GLU A 613 -3.82 11.22 -32.82
CA GLU A 613 -4.17 12.31 -31.89
C GLU A 613 -3.63 12.01 -30.49
N SER A 614 -3.09 13.04 -29.81
CA SER A 614 -2.55 12.88 -28.46
C SER A 614 -3.65 12.62 -27.44
N ILE A 615 -3.36 11.69 -26.53
CA ILE A 615 -4.27 11.20 -25.50
C ILE A 615 -3.73 11.67 -24.17
N TYR A 616 -4.54 12.44 -23.45
CA TYR A 616 -4.20 12.97 -22.15
C TYR A 616 -5.03 12.27 -21.09
N LEU A 617 -4.38 11.77 -20.04
CA LEU A 617 -4.99 11.37 -18.79
C LEU A 617 -4.95 12.58 -17.85
N HIS A 618 -6.09 13.20 -17.63
CA HIS A 618 -6.27 14.27 -16.68
C HIS A 618 -6.52 13.73 -15.29
N PHE A 619 -5.95 14.42 -14.32
CA PHE A 619 -6.15 14.16 -12.90
C PHE A 619 -6.37 15.49 -12.20
N ASP A 620 -7.20 15.45 -11.18
CA ASP A 620 -7.54 16.58 -10.32
C ASP A 620 -7.20 16.14 -8.90
N VAL A 621 -6.13 16.71 -8.34
CA VAL A 621 -5.65 16.37 -7.00
C VAL A 621 -6.47 17.16 -5.99
N ASP A 622 -7.74 16.81 -5.87
CA ASP A 622 -8.57 17.29 -4.77
C ASP A 622 -8.35 16.36 -3.56
N LEU A 623 -8.11 16.92 -2.38
CA LEU A 623 -7.96 16.18 -1.11
C LEU A 623 -9.17 15.28 -0.82
N TYR A 624 -10.35 15.65 -1.34
CA TYR A 624 -11.59 14.92 -1.14
C TYR A 624 -11.76 13.72 -2.09
N ASP A 625 -11.16 13.76 -3.28
CA ASP A 625 -11.35 12.72 -4.29
C ASP A 625 -10.09 12.51 -5.15
N PRO A 626 -9.08 11.82 -4.59
CA PRO A 626 -7.82 11.60 -5.29
C PRO A 626 -7.99 10.75 -6.56
N PHE A 627 -9.12 10.05 -6.72
CA PHE A 627 -9.36 9.11 -7.81
C PHE A 627 -10.07 9.74 -9.02
N LYS A 628 -10.07 11.07 -9.13
CA LYS A 628 -10.74 11.80 -10.22
C LYS A 628 -9.89 11.82 -11.49
N LEU A 629 -10.02 10.74 -12.26
CA LEU A 629 -9.32 10.55 -13.53
C LEU A 629 -10.28 10.69 -14.72
N TYR A 630 -9.83 11.35 -15.79
CA TYR A 630 -10.55 11.36 -17.07
C TYR A 630 -9.62 11.53 -18.25
N TRP A 631 -10.00 11.04 -19.43
CA TRP A 631 -9.19 11.07 -20.64
C TRP A 631 -9.70 12.12 -21.64
N SER A 632 -8.82 12.65 -22.48
CA SER A 632 -9.21 13.56 -23.58
C SER A 632 -8.30 13.43 -24.80
N PHE A 633 -8.79 13.82 -25.98
CA PHE A 633 -8.00 13.94 -27.21
C PHE A 633 -7.73 15.40 -27.53
N GLN A 634 -6.47 15.76 -27.83
CA GLN A 634 -6.06 17.08 -28.33
C GLN A 634 -6.60 18.30 -27.54
N GLY A 635 -6.76 18.16 -26.22
CA GLY A 635 -7.30 19.22 -25.35
C GLY A 635 -8.81 19.46 -25.45
N LYS A 636 -9.52 18.75 -26.32
CA LYS A 636 -11.00 18.72 -26.31
C LYS A 636 -11.44 17.76 -25.21
N LYS A 637 -12.06 18.29 -24.15
CA LYS A 637 -12.67 17.44 -23.12
C LYS A 637 -13.65 16.48 -23.78
N VAL A 638 -13.35 15.19 -23.71
CA VAL A 638 -14.32 14.16 -24.03
C VAL A 638 -15.28 14.12 -22.85
N VAL A 639 -16.32 14.94 -22.92
CA VAL A 639 -17.44 14.83 -21.98
C VAL A 639 -18.18 13.56 -22.36
N PHE A 640 -17.87 12.46 -21.69
CA PHE A 640 -18.68 11.26 -21.78
C PHE A 640 -20.11 11.65 -21.39
N PRO A 641 -21.14 11.28 -22.17
CA PRO A 641 -22.50 11.63 -21.85
C PRO A 641 -22.83 11.05 -20.45
N THR A 642 -22.88 11.91 -19.45
CA THR A 642 -23.46 11.55 -18.16
C THR A 642 -24.93 11.34 -18.42
N THR A 643 -25.40 10.12 -18.20
CA THR A 643 -26.81 9.74 -18.27
C THR A 643 -27.58 10.38 -17.11
N THR A 644 -27.70 11.70 -17.17
CA THR A 644 -28.53 12.54 -16.30
C THR A 644 -29.09 13.67 -17.17
N LYS A 645 -29.80 13.32 -18.24
CA LYS A 645 -30.77 14.21 -18.86
C LYS A 645 -32.10 13.49 -18.92
N THR A 646 -32.87 13.67 -17.86
CA THR A 646 -34.32 13.62 -17.92
C THR A 646 -34.76 14.58 -19.02
N THR A 647 -35.57 14.06 -19.92
CA THR A 647 -36.03 14.60 -21.19
C THR A 647 -36.66 16.00 -21.12
N THR A 648 -36.14 16.93 -21.92
CA THR A 648 -36.95 17.91 -22.65
C THR A 648 -36.39 18.07 -24.07
N LYS A 649 -37.25 17.86 -25.08
CA LYS A 649 -36.99 17.84 -26.53
C LYS A 649 -36.24 19.08 -27.04
N ILE A 650 -35.33 18.90 -28.02
CA ILE A 650 -35.15 19.73 -29.24
C ILE A 650 -34.33 18.93 -30.29
N ARG A 651 -34.67 19.13 -31.57
CA ARG A 651 -34.32 18.39 -32.81
C ARG A 651 -32.91 18.69 -33.39
N ARG A 652 -32.36 17.67 -34.11
CA ARG A 652 -31.31 17.66 -35.19
C ARG A 652 -29.86 17.98 -34.75
N ARG A 653 -28.77 17.29 -35.15
CA ARG A 653 -28.44 16.43 -36.31
C ARG A 653 -27.74 15.12 -35.85
N GLN A 654 -27.97 14.04 -36.60
CA GLN A 654 -27.40 12.70 -36.38
C GLN A 654 -25.96 12.58 -36.93
N SER A 655 -25.05 12.07 -36.11
CA SER A 655 -23.86 11.33 -36.54
C SER A 655 -24.09 9.84 -36.20
N LYS A 656 -23.94 8.98 -37.20
CA LYS A 656 -24.17 7.53 -37.11
C LYS A 656 -23.12 6.88 -36.20
N CYS A 657 -23.56 6.25 -35.11
CA CYS A 657 -22.82 5.17 -34.46
C CYS A 657 -23.49 3.85 -34.85
N ILE A 658 -22.69 2.92 -35.37
CA ILE A 658 -23.15 1.59 -35.80
C ILE A 658 -23.38 0.74 -34.55
N GLY A 659 -24.65 0.48 -34.25
CA GLY A 659 -25.06 -0.60 -33.37
C GLY A 659 -25.23 -1.88 -34.19
N ILE A 660 -24.59 -2.97 -33.75
CA ILE A 660 -24.84 -4.31 -34.27
C ILE A 660 -26.21 -4.73 -33.74
N SER A 661 -27.23 -4.67 -34.59
CA SER A 661 -28.53 -5.32 -34.37
C SER A 661 -28.50 -6.70 -35.02
N ASN A 662 -28.72 -7.74 -34.21
CA ASN A 662 -29.20 -9.02 -34.71
C ASN A 662 -30.65 -8.86 -35.15
N THR A 663 -30.98 -9.35 -36.34
CA THR A 663 -32.34 -9.72 -36.74
C THR A 663 -32.31 -11.12 -37.32
N ASP A 664 -33.32 -11.88 -36.91
CA ASP A 664 -33.54 -13.30 -37.14
C ASP A 664 -33.74 -13.69 -38.62
N THR A 665 -33.30 -14.90 -38.93
CA THR A 665 -34.09 -15.98 -39.59
C THR A 665 -33.68 -17.29 -38.96
#